data_AF-L7V1I7-F1
#
_entry.id   AF-L7V1I7-F1
#
_cell.length_a   1.000
_cell.length_b   1.000
_cell.length_c   1.000
_cell.angle_alpha   90.00
_cell.angle_beta   90.00
_cell.angle_gamma   90.00
#
_symmetry.space_group_name_H-M   'P 1'
#
loop_
_entity.id
_entity.type
_entity.pdbx_description
1 polymer ?
#
loop_
_entity_poly.entity_id
_entity_poly.type
_entity_poly.pdbx_seq_one_letter_code
_entity_poly.pdbx_strand_id
1 'polypeptide(L)'
;MLHPQGETREEIQANQAAAGAMLLEYFTRLVARQRAEGAQGEEVLAVLLRSRIDGQPLTDAELFNIIHLLIFAGLDTVTASMSCILAWLGQHPHERRRLVEDTARIPAAIEELMRYESPAPSGIRYATADIDLGDGLTIRAGEAIHVSWAAANVDPTAHPDPLHVDFDRARFHHLAFGSGIHRCLGSHLARLELRVALEEFLARIPDYAVDTAGLVYDNVSVRTVQHLRITFNANTPSPVDPSQRHAFMAPLTGSGTASWKGTAMNTDDMILISVDDHIVEPPDMFDNHLPAKYLRDAPRLVRNPDGSDVWKFRDSVIPNPALNAVAGRPKEEYGLEPQGLDEIRPGCYQVDERVKDMNAGGILASICFPSFPGFAGRRFATDDPDFSLALIQAYNDWHIDQWCGAYPARFIPMALPVIWDAQACATEVRRVSKKGVHALTFTENPATMGYPSFHNDYWNPLWKALCDTNTVMNIHFGSSGNLVTTAPDAPIDVLMTLGPMNIVQAAADLLWSRPIKDYPDLKIGLSEGGTGWIPYFLERADRVFEMHSTWTHQDFGGKVPSEVFREHFLACFISDPVGVKLRNMIGIDNIAWEADYPHSDSMWPGAPEELGEVLTANSVPDLEVDKMTHLNAMRWYSFDPFSRIPREQATVGALRKAAAGHDAAT
;
A
#
# COMPACT_ATOMS: atom_id res chain seq x y z
N MET A 1 18.14 -0.42 -3.27
CA MET A 1 19.17 -0.19 -4.33
C MET A 1 20.51 0.24 -3.75
N LEU A 2 20.58 1.32 -2.95
CA LEU A 2 21.84 1.79 -2.32
C LEU A 2 22.35 0.87 -1.20
N HIS A 3 21.44 0.42 -0.34
CA HIS A 3 21.70 -0.50 0.78
C HIS A 3 20.87 -1.78 0.61
N PRO A 4 21.16 -2.62 -0.39
CA PRO A 4 20.42 -3.86 -0.59
C PRO A 4 20.64 -4.83 0.58
N GLN A 5 19.55 -5.45 1.04
CA GLN A 5 19.65 -6.53 2.01
C GLN A 5 19.95 -7.86 1.31
N GLY A 6 20.53 -8.81 2.03
CA GLY A 6 20.86 -10.15 1.53
C GLY A 6 22.07 -10.72 2.28
N GLU A 7 22.05 -12.02 2.53
CA GLU A 7 23.17 -12.73 3.17
C GLU A 7 24.21 -13.16 2.13
N THR A 8 23.78 -13.32 0.88
CA THR A 8 24.63 -13.70 -0.25
C THR A 8 24.77 -12.61 -1.31
N ARG A 9 25.82 -12.71 -2.13
CA ARG A 9 26.06 -11.76 -3.23
C ARG A 9 24.98 -11.85 -4.30
N GLU A 10 24.47 -13.05 -4.59
CA GLU A 10 23.35 -13.23 -5.52
C GLU A 10 22.06 -12.58 -5.00
N GLU A 11 21.73 -12.71 -3.72
CA GLU A 11 20.55 -12.07 -3.10
C GLU A 11 20.65 -10.55 -3.13
N ILE A 12 21.81 -10.00 -2.77
CA ILE A 12 22.08 -8.56 -2.85
C ILE A 12 21.85 -8.07 -4.29
N GLN A 13 22.37 -8.79 -5.29
CA GLN A 13 22.19 -8.44 -6.70
C GLN A 13 20.73 -8.54 -7.16
N ALA A 14 20.01 -9.59 -6.75
CA ALA A 14 18.60 -9.76 -7.05
C ALA A 14 17.75 -8.63 -6.43
N ASN A 15 18.01 -8.28 -5.16
CA ASN A 15 17.34 -7.18 -4.47
C ASN A 15 17.67 -5.81 -5.07
N GLN A 16 18.91 -5.61 -5.53
CA GLN A 16 19.27 -4.42 -6.31
C GLN A 16 18.53 -4.36 -7.64
N ALA A 17 18.44 -5.47 -8.37
CA ALA A 17 17.76 -5.54 -9.66
C ALA A 17 16.25 -5.30 -9.53
N ALA A 18 15.61 -5.93 -8.54
CA ALA A 18 14.19 -5.73 -8.23
C ALA A 18 13.89 -4.27 -7.88
N ALA A 19 14.67 -3.67 -6.97
CA ALA A 19 14.53 -2.26 -6.63
C ALA A 19 14.78 -1.34 -7.85
N GLY A 20 15.72 -1.71 -8.73
CA GLY A 20 15.98 -1.00 -9.97
C GLY A 20 14.82 -1.05 -10.96
N ALA A 21 14.17 -2.20 -11.10
CA ALA A 21 12.98 -2.36 -11.93
C ALA A 21 11.81 -1.49 -11.43
N MET A 22 11.56 -1.49 -10.11
CA MET A 22 10.51 -0.66 -9.50
C MET A 22 10.75 0.84 -9.72
N LEU A 23 11.99 1.29 -9.60
CA LEU A 23 12.34 2.70 -9.85
C LEU A 23 12.23 3.07 -11.33
N LEU A 24 12.66 2.18 -12.22
CA LEU A 24 12.49 2.39 -13.66
C LEU A 24 11.01 2.52 -14.02
N GLU A 25 10.16 1.67 -13.47
CA GLU A 25 8.72 1.75 -13.64
C GLU A 25 8.15 3.07 -13.10
N TYR A 26 8.54 3.46 -11.89
CA TYR A 26 8.12 4.73 -11.29
C TYR A 26 8.49 5.93 -12.16
N PHE A 27 9.75 6.06 -12.59
CA PHE A 27 10.18 7.19 -13.41
C PHE A 27 9.55 7.17 -14.80
N THR A 28 9.33 5.99 -15.39
CA THR A 28 8.63 5.85 -16.67
C THR A 28 7.21 6.41 -16.55
N ARG A 29 6.49 6.04 -15.49
CA ARG A 29 5.13 6.57 -15.21
C ARG A 29 5.16 8.07 -14.91
N LEU A 30 6.12 8.55 -14.12
CA LEU A 30 6.26 9.97 -13.78
C LEU A 30 6.54 10.84 -15.01
N VAL A 31 7.46 10.42 -15.88
CA VAL A 31 7.78 11.10 -17.13
C VAL A 31 6.57 11.11 -18.07
N ALA A 32 5.89 9.98 -18.22
CA ALA A 32 4.68 9.88 -19.04
C ALA A 32 3.57 10.83 -18.53
N ARG A 33 3.36 10.88 -17.22
CA ARG A 33 2.41 11.77 -16.56
C ARG A 33 2.72 13.24 -16.81
N GLN A 34 3.94 13.68 -16.52
CA GLN A 34 4.37 15.07 -16.73
C GLN A 34 4.25 15.49 -18.20
N ARG A 35 4.51 14.59 -19.15
CA ARG A 35 4.27 14.85 -20.58
C ARG A 35 2.79 15.04 -20.90
N ALA A 36 1.91 14.21 -20.34
CA ALA A 36 0.47 14.29 -20.56
C ALA A 36 -0.14 15.57 -19.96
N GLU A 37 0.34 16.00 -18.80
CA GLU A 37 -0.08 17.22 -18.11
C GLU A 37 0.53 18.51 -18.72
N GLY A 38 1.36 18.37 -19.75
CA GLY A 38 1.92 19.49 -20.50
C GLY A 38 3.11 20.17 -19.82
N ALA A 39 3.87 19.44 -18.99
CA ALA A 39 5.12 19.83 -18.32
C ALA A 39 5.23 21.35 -18.12
N GLN A 40 4.41 21.92 -17.23
CA GLN A 40 4.42 23.35 -16.89
C GLN A 40 5.08 23.54 -15.51
N GLY A 41 5.73 24.69 -15.28
CA GLY A 41 6.38 25.01 -13.99
C GLY A 41 7.91 24.86 -13.97
N GLU A 42 8.54 25.35 -12.89
CA GLU A 42 10.00 25.45 -12.71
C GLU A 42 10.62 24.23 -12.00
N GLU A 43 9.85 23.15 -11.86
CA GLU A 43 10.33 21.89 -11.28
C GLU A 43 11.39 21.24 -12.17
N VAL A 44 12.39 20.60 -11.55
CA VAL A 44 13.55 20.03 -12.26
C VAL A 44 13.13 19.10 -13.40
N LEU A 45 12.16 18.21 -13.17
CA LEU A 45 11.69 17.29 -14.21
C LEU A 45 11.00 18.02 -15.37
N ALA A 46 10.15 19.01 -15.06
CA ALA A 46 9.47 19.80 -16.07
C ALA A 46 10.46 20.60 -16.92
N VAL A 47 11.49 21.18 -16.29
CA VAL A 47 12.59 21.86 -16.99
C VAL A 47 13.36 20.90 -17.88
N LEU A 48 13.72 19.71 -17.40
CA LEU A 48 14.42 18.69 -18.18
C LEU A 48 13.60 18.22 -19.39
N LEU A 49 12.29 18.02 -19.23
CA LEU A 49 11.39 17.62 -20.31
C LEU A 49 11.29 18.65 -21.44
N ARG A 50 11.45 19.93 -21.12
CA ARG A 50 11.45 21.03 -22.10
C ARG A 50 12.85 21.36 -22.64
N SER A 51 13.90 20.84 -21.99
CA SER A 51 15.29 21.13 -22.34
C SER A 51 15.66 20.51 -23.68
N ARG A 52 16.52 21.21 -24.43
CA ARG A 52 17.06 20.75 -25.71
C ARG A 52 18.58 20.83 -25.71
N ILE A 53 19.24 19.76 -26.16
CA ILE A 53 20.68 19.70 -26.40
C ILE A 53 20.88 19.61 -27.92
N ASP A 54 21.68 20.52 -28.49
CA ASP A 54 21.90 20.61 -29.94
C ASP A 54 20.60 20.67 -30.76
N GLY A 55 19.57 21.31 -30.21
CA GLY A 55 18.23 21.45 -30.80
C GLY A 55 17.31 20.25 -30.61
N GLN A 56 17.80 19.13 -30.07
CA GLN A 56 17.03 17.91 -29.83
C GLN A 56 16.54 17.81 -28.39
N PRO A 57 15.31 17.30 -28.13
CA PRO A 57 14.87 17.02 -26.78
C PRO A 57 15.69 15.87 -26.17
N LEU A 58 15.79 15.85 -24.84
CA LEU A 58 16.37 14.71 -24.13
C LEU A 58 15.56 13.44 -24.39
N THR A 59 16.25 12.33 -24.62
CA THR A 59 15.65 11.00 -24.69
C THR A 59 15.22 10.52 -23.29
N ASP A 60 14.30 9.56 -23.25
CA ASP A 60 13.82 8.99 -21.97
C ASP A 60 14.96 8.34 -21.17
N ALA A 61 15.93 7.74 -21.86
CA ALA A 61 17.12 7.17 -21.24
C ALA A 61 18.02 8.25 -20.61
N GLU A 62 18.21 9.38 -21.28
CA GLU A 62 18.98 10.52 -20.74
C GLU A 62 18.27 11.16 -19.56
N LEU A 63 16.95 11.36 -19.65
CA LEU A 63 16.12 11.86 -18.55
C LEU A 63 16.24 10.94 -17.33
N PHE A 64 16.05 9.63 -17.53
CA PHE A 64 16.19 8.65 -16.47
C PHE A 64 17.59 8.72 -15.84
N ASN A 65 18.66 8.75 -16.64
CA ASN A 65 20.02 8.82 -16.12
C ASN A 65 20.25 10.09 -15.27
N ILE A 66 19.74 11.24 -15.71
CA ILE A 66 19.86 12.51 -14.98
C ILE A 66 19.09 12.47 -13.66
N ILE A 67 17.83 12.01 -13.69
CA ILE A 67 16.96 11.92 -12.51
C ILE A 67 17.53 10.91 -11.50
N HIS A 68 17.96 9.75 -12.00
CA HIS A 68 18.61 8.72 -11.20
C HIS A 68 19.85 9.28 -10.50
N LEU A 69 20.72 9.99 -11.24
CA LEU A 69 21.90 10.62 -10.66
C LEU A 69 21.53 11.63 -9.55
N LEU A 70 20.54 12.48 -9.77
CA LEU A 70 20.13 13.49 -8.80
C LEU A 70 19.60 12.88 -7.50
N ILE A 71 18.75 11.86 -7.61
CA ILE A 71 18.11 11.23 -6.44
C ILE A 71 19.13 10.42 -5.64
N PHE A 72 19.88 9.55 -6.31
CA PHE A 72 20.82 8.67 -5.60
C PHE A 72 22.02 9.40 -5.04
N ALA A 73 22.55 10.40 -5.76
CA ALA A 73 23.62 11.23 -5.21
C ALA A 73 23.12 12.10 -4.05
N GLY A 74 21.88 12.60 -4.10
CA GLY A 74 21.29 13.49 -3.09
C GLY A 74 20.92 12.79 -1.77
N LEU A 75 20.65 11.48 -1.76
CA LEU A 75 20.27 10.75 -0.55
C LEU A 75 21.45 10.52 0.40
N ASP A 76 22.30 9.54 0.07
CA ASP A 76 23.35 9.09 1.00
C ASP A 76 24.41 10.17 1.25
N THR A 77 24.85 10.89 0.22
CA THR A 77 25.99 11.80 0.36
C THR A 77 25.63 13.06 1.14
N VAL A 78 24.40 13.56 1.04
CA VAL A 78 23.96 14.76 1.78
C VAL A 78 23.70 14.40 3.24
N THR A 79 23.05 13.27 3.53
CA THR A 79 22.90 12.77 4.90
C THR A 79 24.26 12.52 5.56
N ALA A 80 25.20 11.90 4.85
CA ALA A 80 26.55 11.69 5.32
C ALA A 80 27.27 13.03 5.61
N SER A 81 27.18 13.98 4.67
CA SER A 81 27.72 15.34 4.83
C SER A 81 27.19 16.01 6.11
N MET A 82 25.88 15.94 6.33
CA MET A 82 25.25 16.49 7.52
C MET A 82 25.75 15.82 8.79
N SER A 83 25.90 14.49 8.79
CA SER A 83 26.41 13.74 9.95
C SER A 83 27.82 14.21 10.36
N CYS A 84 28.70 14.42 9.37
CA CYS A 84 30.06 14.91 9.58
C CYS A 84 30.07 16.36 10.09
N ILE A 85 29.26 17.24 9.48
CA ILE A 85 29.11 18.64 9.92
C ILE A 85 28.65 18.72 11.37
N LEU A 86 27.61 17.98 11.74
CA LEU A 86 27.07 18.00 13.11
C LEU A 86 28.04 17.39 14.12
N ALA A 87 28.76 16.32 13.74
CA ALA A 87 29.82 15.75 14.57
C ALA A 87 30.97 16.73 14.78
N TRP A 88 31.39 17.45 13.74
CA TRP A 88 32.46 18.45 13.82
C TRP A 88 32.05 19.63 14.71
N LEU A 89 30.86 20.19 14.51
CA LEU A 89 30.33 21.30 15.32
C LEU A 89 30.07 20.89 16.78
N GLY A 90 29.74 19.62 17.03
CA GLY A 90 29.64 19.07 18.38
C GLY A 90 30.98 18.97 19.11
N GLN A 91 32.07 18.74 18.38
CA GLN A 91 33.44 18.76 18.88
C GLN A 91 33.99 20.19 19.03
N HIS A 92 33.42 21.16 18.33
CA HIS A 92 33.86 22.56 18.30
C HIS A 92 32.74 23.53 18.74
N PRO A 93 32.33 23.51 20.02
CA PRO A 93 31.18 24.29 20.50
C PRO A 93 31.38 25.81 20.42
N HIS A 94 32.63 26.30 20.31
CA HIS A 94 32.90 27.71 20.08
C HIS A 94 32.54 28.14 18.64
N GLU A 95 32.92 27.33 17.64
CA GLU A 95 32.55 27.55 16.24
C GLU A 95 31.05 27.37 16.02
N ARG A 96 30.41 26.38 16.67
CA ARG A 96 28.96 26.26 16.67
C ARG A 96 28.28 27.55 17.14
N ARG A 97 28.71 28.12 18.26
CA ARG A 97 28.14 29.38 18.78
C ARG A 97 28.29 30.53 17.79
N ARG A 98 29.42 30.63 17.08
CA ARG A 98 29.60 31.63 16.02
C ARG A 98 28.55 31.51 14.91
N LEU A 99 28.19 30.28 14.52
CA LEU A 99 27.14 30.04 13.52
C LEU A 99 25.72 30.31 14.04
N VAL A 100 25.47 30.05 15.33
CA VAL A 100 24.19 30.38 15.99
C VAL A 100 24.00 31.90 16.09
N GLU A 101 25.06 32.63 16.42
CA GLU A 101 25.05 34.09 16.58
C GLU A 101 24.99 34.83 15.23
N ASP A 102 25.53 34.24 14.17
CA ASP A 102 25.58 34.83 12.82
C ASP A 102 25.35 33.76 11.74
N THR A 103 24.07 33.50 11.44
CA THR A 103 23.66 32.48 10.45
C THR A 103 24.11 32.81 9.03
N ALA A 104 24.48 34.06 8.73
CA ALA A 104 25.03 34.44 7.43
C ALA A 104 26.37 33.76 7.12
N ARG A 105 27.03 33.17 8.14
CA ARG A 105 28.27 32.39 8.01
C ARG A 105 28.05 30.94 7.60
N ILE A 106 26.83 30.41 7.73
CA ILE A 106 26.52 29.01 7.44
C ILE A 106 26.93 28.58 6.02
N PRO A 107 26.69 29.37 4.95
CA PRO A 107 27.14 28.99 3.61
C PRO A 107 28.66 28.79 3.52
N ALA A 108 29.44 29.68 4.12
CA ALA A 108 30.91 29.58 4.15
C ALA A 108 31.38 28.38 4.99
N ALA A 109 30.72 28.13 6.12
CA ALA A 109 31.01 26.98 6.96
C ALA A 109 30.74 25.65 6.24
N ILE A 110 29.67 25.56 5.45
CA ILE A 110 29.36 24.38 4.65
C ILE A 110 30.48 24.13 3.62
N GLU A 111 30.93 25.15 2.88
CA GLU A 111 32.03 24.97 1.93
C GLU A 111 33.32 24.49 2.60
N GLU A 112 33.68 25.09 3.74
CA GLU A 112 34.91 24.72 4.47
C GLU A 112 34.82 23.31 5.08
N LEU A 113 33.67 22.92 5.65
CA LEU A 113 33.47 21.58 6.19
C LEU A 113 33.39 20.53 5.07
N MET A 114 32.81 20.86 3.92
CA MET A 114 32.83 19.99 2.75
C MET A 114 34.24 19.80 2.18
N ARG A 115 35.08 20.84 2.22
CA ARG A 115 36.52 20.72 1.91
C ARG A 115 37.20 19.77 2.90
N TYR A 116 37.04 20.02 4.20
CA TYR A 116 37.74 19.28 5.25
C TYR A 116 37.32 17.81 5.35
N GLU A 117 36.02 17.53 5.37
CA GLU A 117 35.50 16.16 5.54
C GLU A 117 35.48 15.38 4.22
N SER A 118 35.18 16.04 3.08
CA SER A 118 35.06 15.41 1.76
C SER A 118 34.27 14.09 1.75
N PRO A 119 32.93 14.13 1.96
CA PRO A 119 32.08 12.95 2.16
C PRO A 119 32.12 11.92 1.03
N ALA A 120 32.40 12.33 -0.21
CA ALA A 120 32.83 11.42 -1.27
C ALA A 120 34.36 11.55 -1.43
N PRO A 121 35.17 10.68 -0.79
CA PRO A 121 36.60 10.96 -0.63
C PRO A 121 37.44 10.70 -1.88
N SER A 122 37.00 9.80 -2.77
CA SER A 122 37.76 9.39 -3.94
C SER A 122 36.87 8.91 -5.09
N GLY A 123 37.46 8.69 -6.27
CA GLY A 123 36.75 8.12 -7.41
C GLY A 123 37.71 7.59 -8.49
N ILE A 124 37.20 6.66 -9.31
CA ILE A 124 37.95 6.06 -10.42
C ILE A 124 37.62 6.78 -11.74
N ARG A 125 38.64 7.02 -12.56
CA ARG A 125 38.55 7.48 -13.96
C ARG A 125 39.41 6.59 -14.85
N TYR A 126 39.21 6.65 -16.16
CA TYR A 126 40.06 6.00 -17.14
C TYR A 126 40.60 7.04 -18.12
N ALA A 127 41.89 6.99 -18.39
CA ALA A 127 42.51 7.89 -19.37
C ALA A 127 42.00 7.56 -20.78
N THR A 128 41.47 8.54 -21.50
CA THR A 128 41.01 8.36 -22.89
C THR A 128 42.12 8.54 -23.92
N ALA A 129 43.24 9.13 -23.51
CA ALA A 129 44.46 9.33 -24.28
C ALA A 129 45.66 9.33 -23.31
N ASP A 130 46.88 9.28 -23.83
CA ASP A 130 48.09 9.43 -23.02
C ASP A 130 48.12 10.84 -22.36
N ILE A 131 48.31 10.89 -21.04
CA ILE A 131 48.38 12.11 -20.23
C ILE A 131 49.81 12.23 -19.68
N ASP A 132 50.57 13.19 -20.22
CA ASP A 132 51.91 13.52 -19.71
C ASP A 132 51.78 14.34 -18.42
N LEU A 133 52.32 13.81 -17.32
CA LEU A 133 52.33 14.47 -16.01
C LEU A 133 53.64 15.25 -15.77
N GLY A 134 54.60 15.20 -16.69
CA GLY A 134 55.95 15.72 -16.50
C GLY A 134 56.91 14.70 -15.87
N ASP A 135 58.20 15.05 -15.82
CA ASP A 135 59.28 14.22 -15.23
C ASP A 135 59.37 12.77 -15.77
N GLY A 136 58.91 12.55 -17.01
CA GLY A 136 58.88 11.23 -17.65
C GLY A 136 57.74 10.33 -17.21
N LEU A 137 56.77 10.84 -16.43
CA LEU A 137 55.57 10.12 -16.01
C LEU A 137 54.43 10.35 -17.02
N THR A 138 53.90 9.28 -17.58
CA THR A 138 52.76 9.33 -18.49
C THR A 138 51.72 8.31 -18.05
N ILE A 139 50.49 8.77 -17.78
CA ILE A 139 49.34 7.87 -17.64
C ILE A 139 48.92 7.48 -19.04
N ARG A 140 48.96 6.19 -19.36
CA ARG A 140 48.65 5.70 -20.70
C ARG A 140 47.14 5.64 -20.94
N ALA A 141 46.73 5.82 -22.19
CA ALA A 141 45.36 5.59 -22.59
C ALA A 141 44.87 4.20 -22.12
N GLY A 142 43.70 4.17 -21.48
CA GLY A 142 43.09 2.97 -20.91
C GLY A 142 43.46 2.67 -19.46
N GLU A 143 44.45 3.34 -18.87
CA GLU A 143 44.80 3.14 -17.47
C GLU A 143 43.75 3.73 -16.52
N ALA A 144 43.50 3.00 -15.43
CA ALA A 144 42.62 3.44 -14.36
C ALA A 144 43.36 4.44 -13.44
N ILE A 145 42.73 5.58 -13.19
CA ILE A 145 43.18 6.63 -12.30
C ILE A 145 42.26 6.63 -11.08
N HIS A 146 42.80 6.32 -9.90
CA HIS A 146 42.08 6.48 -8.64
C HIS A 146 42.49 7.78 -7.98
N VAL A 147 41.60 8.78 -8.00
CA VAL A 147 41.89 10.12 -7.48
C VAL A 147 41.25 10.29 -6.11
N SER A 148 42.02 10.76 -5.14
CA SER A 148 41.52 11.14 -3.81
C SER A 148 41.22 12.65 -3.77
N TRP A 149 39.94 13.00 -3.84
CA TRP A 149 39.48 14.39 -3.69
C TRP A 149 39.73 14.89 -2.28
N ALA A 150 39.56 14.02 -1.28
CA ALA A 150 39.82 14.33 0.11
C ALA A 150 41.28 14.74 0.34
N ALA A 151 42.24 14.00 -0.24
CA ALA A 151 43.66 14.35 -0.14
C ALA A 151 43.96 15.69 -0.84
N ALA A 152 43.40 15.93 -2.01
CA ALA A 152 43.57 17.20 -2.72
C ALA A 152 42.99 18.39 -1.95
N ASN A 153 41.86 18.21 -1.27
CA ASN A 153 41.20 19.26 -0.48
C ASN A 153 41.96 19.62 0.81
N VAL A 154 42.93 18.81 1.21
CA VAL A 154 43.83 19.08 2.34
C VAL A 154 45.31 19.18 1.93
N ASP A 155 45.58 19.37 0.63
CA ASP A 155 46.95 19.53 0.12
C ASP A 155 47.52 20.91 0.53
N PRO A 156 48.63 20.97 1.28
CA PRO A 156 49.23 22.23 1.73
C PRO A 156 49.78 23.09 0.58
N THR A 157 49.99 22.53 -0.61
CA THR A 157 50.41 23.28 -1.81
C THR A 157 49.26 24.05 -2.46
N ALA A 158 48.02 23.61 -2.24
CA ALA A 158 46.80 24.24 -2.75
C ALA A 158 46.07 25.07 -1.69
N HIS A 159 46.10 24.63 -0.43
CA HIS A 159 45.39 25.21 0.70
C HIS A 159 46.35 25.53 1.86
N PRO A 160 46.59 26.81 2.19
CA PRO A 160 47.36 27.17 3.39
C PRO A 160 46.67 26.68 4.65
N ASP A 161 47.44 26.08 5.57
CA ASP A 161 46.92 25.45 6.80
C ASP A 161 45.68 24.56 6.55
N PRO A 162 45.83 23.48 5.77
CA PRO A 162 44.69 22.75 5.21
C PRO A 162 43.92 21.92 6.24
N LEU A 163 44.55 21.57 7.36
CA LEU A 163 43.94 20.76 8.41
C LEU A 163 43.19 21.60 9.45
N HIS A 164 43.32 22.92 9.38
CA HIS A 164 42.52 23.85 10.17
C HIS A 164 41.26 24.25 9.39
N VAL A 165 40.11 24.10 10.04
CA VAL A 165 38.81 24.53 9.52
C VAL A 165 38.63 26.00 9.85
N ASP A 166 38.56 26.85 8.82
CA ASP A 166 38.40 28.29 8.94
C ASP A 166 37.21 28.79 8.10
N PHE A 167 36.14 29.23 8.77
CA PHE A 167 34.94 29.75 8.11
C PHE A 167 35.14 31.12 7.44
N ASP A 168 36.22 31.83 7.75
CA ASP A 168 36.56 33.13 7.16
C ASP A 168 37.57 33.00 5.98
N ARG A 169 37.89 31.76 5.57
CA ARG A 169 38.83 31.48 4.48
C ARG A 169 38.39 32.16 3.18
N ALA A 170 39.25 33.03 2.63
CA ALA A 170 38.92 33.88 1.49
C ALA A 170 38.65 33.16 0.14
N ARG A 171 38.93 31.84 0.02
CA ARG A 171 38.75 31.05 -1.20
C ARG A 171 38.22 29.64 -0.90
N PHE A 172 37.07 29.30 -1.48
CA PHE A 172 36.40 27.99 -1.36
C PHE A 172 36.52 27.14 -2.64
N HIS A 173 37.72 26.98 -3.18
CA HIS A 173 37.92 26.07 -4.30
C HIS A 173 38.24 24.67 -3.78
N HIS A 174 37.23 23.84 -3.59
CA HIS A 174 37.39 22.45 -3.18
C HIS A 174 36.77 21.50 -4.21
N LEU A 175 37.28 20.27 -4.26
CA LEU A 175 36.90 19.22 -5.21
C LEU A 175 35.87 18.24 -4.65
N ALA A 176 35.25 18.52 -3.49
CA ALA A 176 34.25 17.60 -2.93
C ALA A 176 33.00 17.45 -3.82
N PHE A 177 32.75 18.42 -4.72
CA PHE A 177 31.73 18.35 -5.76
C PHE A 177 32.30 18.02 -7.15
N GLY A 178 33.53 17.52 -7.24
CA GLY A 178 34.20 17.29 -8.53
C GLY A 178 34.49 18.58 -9.31
N SER A 179 35.03 18.42 -10.52
CA SER A 179 35.39 19.54 -11.40
C SER A 179 35.29 19.15 -12.89
N GLY A 180 35.30 20.16 -13.76
CA GLY A 180 35.22 20.00 -15.21
C GLY A 180 33.91 19.33 -15.66
N ILE A 181 34.02 18.44 -16.65
CA ILE A 181 32.88 17.65 -17.17
C ILE A 181 32.29 16.68 -16.15
N HIS A 182 33.00 16.44 -15.04
CA HIS A 182 32.57 15.56 -13.94
C HIS A 182 32.17 16.34 -12.69
N ARG A 183 31.83 17.63 -12.83
CA ARG A 183 31.26 18.40 -11.74
C ARG A 183 29.91 17.81 -11.32
N CYS A 184 29.70 17.69 -10.02
CA CYS A 184 28.49 17.14 -9.41
C CYS A 184 27.27 17.97 -9.81
N LEU A 185 26.31 17.30 -10.46
CA LEU A 185 25.05 17.89 -10.91
C LEU A 185 24.20 18.39 -9.73
N GLY A 186 24.18 17.65 -8.62
CA GLY A 186 23.44 17.99 -7.40
C GLY A 186 24.10 19.04 -6.51
N SER A 187 25.23 19.64 -6.92
CA SER A 187 26.05 20.51 -6.06
C SER A 187 25.32 21.75 -5.53
N HIS A 188 24.37 22.31 -6.28
CA HIS A 188 23.54 23.42 -5.83
C HIS A 188 22.43 22.99 -4.88
N LEU A 189 21.81 21.83 -5.15
CA LEU A 189 20.77 21.25 -4.31
C LEU A 189 21.35 20.83 -2.95
N ALA A 190 22.47 20.11 -2.92
CA ALA A 190 23.15 19.71 -1.69
C ALA A 190 23.51 20.92 -0.81
N ARG A 191 24.00 22.02 -1.41
CA ARG A 191 24.26 23.26 -0.66
C ARG A 191 23.01 23.85 -0.04
N LEU A 192 21.90 23.85 -0.79
CA LEU A 192 20.62 24.34 -0.30
C LEU A 192 20.12 23.48 0.87
N GLU A 193 20.13 22.16 0.72
CA GLU A 193 19.70 21.20 1.73
C GLU A 193 20.56 21.29 3.00
N LEU A 194 21.88 21.27 2.87
CA LEU A 194 22.80 21.41 4.00
C LEU A 194 22.61 22.75 4.72
N ARG A 195 22.40 23.84 3.96
CA ARG A 195 22.17 25.18 4.52
C ARG A 195 20.88 25.23 5.32
N VAL A 196 19.76 24.86 4.70
CA VAL A 196 18.44 24.90 5.35
C VAL A 196 18.44 23.99 6.57
N ALA A 197 18.94 22.76 6.44
CA ALA A 197 18.91 21.83 7.55
C ALA A 197 19.86 22.25 8.70
N LEU A 198 21.02 22.85 8.41
CA LEU A 198 21.91 23.37 9.45
C LEU A 198 21.34 24.65 10.12
N GLU A 199 20.74 25.56 9.34
CA GLU A 199 20.04 26.74 9.85
C GLU A 199 18.92 26.33 10.83
N GLU A 200 18.03 25.44 10.41
CA GLU A 200 16.91 24.97 11.23
C GLU A 200 17.37 24.17 12.45
N PHE A 201 18.38 23.32 12.28
CA PHE A 201 18.93 22.53 13.38
C PHE A 201 19.56 23.43 14.45
N LEU A 202 20.40 24.40 14.06
CA LEU A 202 21.03 25.31 15.01
C LEU A 202 20.05 26.31 15.61
N ALA A 203 18.99 26.71 14.89
CA ALA A 203 17.93 27.55 15.43
C ALA A 203 17.11 26.84 16.53
N ARG A 204 16.92 25.51 16.39
CA ARG A 204 16.13 24.71 17.34
C ARG A 204 16.96 24.07 18.46
N ILE A 205 18.18 23.67 18.13
CA ILE A 205 19.15 22.95 18.97
C ILE A 205 20.50 23.70 18.90
N PRO A 206 20.56 24.96 19.40
CA PRO A 206 21.77 25.77 19.36
C PRO A 206 22.88 25.18 20.25
N ASP A 207 22.49 24.40 21.26
CA ASP A 207 23.38 23.77 22.21
C ASP A 207 23.14 22.26 22.30
N TYR A 208 24.10 21.50 21.78
CA TYR A 208 24.16 20.05 21.89
C TYR A 208 25.58 19.57 22.24
N ALA A 209 25.68 18.37 22.79
CA ALA A 209 26.92 17.64 23.00
C ALA A 209 26.90 16.37 22.15
N VAL A 210 28.06 15.98 21.66
CA VAL A 210 28.26 14.71 20.94
C VAL A 210 29.09 13.79 21.81
N ASP A 211 28.72 12.50 21.86
CA ASP A 211 29.58 11.46 22.44
C ASP A 211 30.78 11.23 21.52
N THR A 212 31.84 12.01 21.71
CA THR A 212 33.04 11.97 20.87
C THR A 212 33.80 10.65 20.96
N ALA A 213 33.71 9.95 22.09
CA ALA A 213 34.35 8.65 22.30
C ALA A 213 33.65 7.52 21.51
N GLY A 214 32.36 7.68 21.21
CA GLY A 214 31.55 6.73 20.46
C GLY A 214 31.49 6.97 18.95
N LEU A 215 32.18 7.97 18.41
CA LEU A 215 32.12 8.28 16.98
C LEU A 215 32.85 7.22 16.14
N VAL A 216 32.09 6.54 15.29
CA VAL A 216 32.61 5.60 14.29
C VAL A 216 32.29 6.14 12.90
N TYR A 217 33.31 6.25 12.06
CA TYR A 217 33.18 6.69 10.68
C TYR A 217 33.31 5.51 9.73
N ASP A 218 32.35 5.36 8.82
CA ASP A 218 32.60 4.63 7.57
C ASP A 218 33.37 5.57 6.64
N ASN A 219 34.33 5.04 5.88
CA ASN A 219 35.16 5.81 4.94
C ASN A 219 35.35 5.08 3.59
N VAL A 220 34.62 3.98 3.33
CA VAL A 220 34.90 3.13 2.17
C VAL A 220 34.37 3.75 0.88
N SER A 221 33.07 4.01 0.79
CA SER A 221 32.45 4.63 -0.40
C SER A 221 32.00 6.06 -0.13
N VAL A 222 31.42 6.30 1.03
CA VAL A 222 30.99 7.61 1.51
C VAL A 222 31.45 7.75 2.96
N ARG A 223 32.10 8.85 3.28
CA ARG A 223 32.48 9.18 4.65
C ARG A 223 31.26 9.64 5.42
N THR A 224 30.86 8.87 6.42
CA THR A 224 29.67 9.12 7.25
C THR A 224 29.89 8.70 8.69
N VAL A 225 29.23 9.37 9.64
CA VAL A 225 29.14 8.92 11.03
C VAL A 225 28.07 7.83 11.11
N GLN A 226 28.44 6.61 11.48
CA GLN A 226 27.50 5.48 11.55
C GLN A 226 26.37 5.72 12.55
N HIS A 227 26.71 6.27 13.72
CA HIS A 227 25.76 6.64 14.76
C HIS A 227 26.17 7.96 15.42
N LEU A 228 25.42 9.04 15.17
CA LEU A 228 25.64 10.33 15.82
C LEU A 228 24.73 10.48 17.05
N ARG A 229 25.26 10.13 18.23
CA ARG A 229 24.55 10.31 19.50
C ARG A 229 24.72 11.73 20.00
N ILE A 230 23.62 12.49 20.06
CA ILE A 230 23.60 13.86 20.56
C ILE A 230 22.80 13.96 21.87
N THR A 231 23.27 14.81 22.78
CA THR A 231 22.56 15.21 24.00
C THR A 231 22.31 16.71 23.94
N PHE A 232 21.08 17.17 24.13
CA PHE A 232 20.75 18.60 24.12
C PHE A 232 19.69 18.90 25.18
N ASN A 233 19.60 20.18 25.57
CA ASN A 233 18.60 20.60 26.54
C ASN A 233 17.27 20.89 25.83
N ALA A 234 16.21 20.18 26.21
CA ALA A 234 14.87 20.33 25.62
C ALA A 234 14.21 21.70 25.93
N ASN A 235 14.72 22.44 26.93
CA ASN A 235 14.14 23.71 27.41
C ASN A 235 14.83 24.99 26.88
N THR A 236 15.75 24.90 25.92
CA THR A 236 16.39 26.09 25.35
C THR A 236 15.38 26.89 24.52
N PRO A 237 15.09 28.17 24.85
CA PRO A 237 14.18 29.01 24.06
C PRO A 237 14.76 29.25 22.67
N SER A 238 13.93 29.13 21.63
CA SER A 238 14.36 29.48 20.26
C SER A 238 14.62 30.99 20.17
N PRO A 239 15.77 31.44 19.66
CA PRO A 239 16.08 32.87 19.49
C PRO A 239 15.34 33.53 18.31
N VAL A 240 14.54 32.77 17.55
CA VAL A 240 13.85 33.25 16.33
C VAL A 240 12.52 33.91 16.69
N ASP A 241 12.33 35.15 16.24
CA ASP A 241 11.04 35.85 16.30
C ASP A 241 9.96 35.03 15.55
N PRO A 242 8.88 34.59 16.23
CA PRO A 242 7.82 33.79 15.62
C PRO A 242 7.20 34.43 14.36
N SER A 243 7.29 35.75 14.21
CA SER A 243 6.76 36.51 13.07
C SER A 243 7.62 36.42 11.79
N GLN A 244 8.87 35.95 11.88
CA GLN A 244 9.76 35.73 10.72
C GLN A 244 9.73 34.30 10.19
N ARG A 245 8.84 33.45 10.69
CA ARG A 245 8.62 32.11 10.14
C ARG A 245 8.13 32.25 8.70
N HIS A 246 8.95 31.84 7.74
CA HIS A 246 8.43 31.50 6.42
C HIS A 246 7.33 30.45 6.62
N ALA A 247 6.19 30.66 5.96
CA ALA A 247 4.94 29.93 6.16
C ALA A 247 4.99 28.47 5.66
N PHE A 248 5.92 27.67 6.19
CA PHE A 248 6.02 26.24 5.93
C PHE A 248 5.83 25.36 7.17
N MET A 249 5.90 25.87 8.41
CA MET A 249 5.54 25.08 9.61
C MET A 249 4.98 25.94 10.76
N ALA A 250 3.74 25.64 11.17
CA ALA A 250 3.14 26.18 12.40
C ALA A 250 3.71 25.47 13.66
N PRO A 251 3.80 26.13 14.83
CA PRO A 251 4.52 25.61 16.00
C PRO A 251 3.73 24.56 16.79
N LEU A 252 4.37 23.41 17.06
CA LEU A 252 3.96 22.47 18.11
C LEU A 252 4.63 22.87 19.43
N THR A 253 3.85 23.40 20.38
CA THR A 253 4.26 23.59 21.77
C THR A 253 3.45 22.66 22.67
N GLY A 254 4.07 21.58 23.13
CA GLY A 254 3.54 20.69 24.15
C GLY A 254 4.66 19.79 24.67
N SER A 255 5.08 20.03 25.91
CA SER A 255 6.07 19.23 26.62
C SER A 255 5.52 17.82 26.89
N GLY A 256 5.85 16.89 26.01
CA GLY A 256 5.70 15.46 26.20
C GLY A 256 6.79 14.78 25.40
N THR A 257 7.34 13.69 25.91
CA THR A 257 8.34 12.85 25.23
C THR A 257 7.83 12.48 23.84
N ALA A 258 8.26 13.21 22.81
CA ALA A 258 7.86 12.97 21.43
C ALA A 258 8.89 12.07 20.77
N SER A 259 8.54 10.79 20.61
CA SER A 259 8.97 10.01 19.46
C SER A 259 8.69 10.83 18.21
N TRP A 260 9.61 10.86 17.24
CA TRP A 260 9.32 11.34 15.90
C TRP A 260 8.16 10.49 15.33
N LYS A 261 6.92 10.95 15.49
CA LYS A 261 5.79 10.51 14.68
C LYS A 261 5.89 11.39 13.44
N GLY A 262 6.19 10.79 12.29
CA GLY A 262 5.88 11.45 11.01
C GLY A 262 4.44 11.94 11.07
N THR A 263 4.14 13.08 10.45
CA THR A 263 2.75 13.53 10.32
C THR A 263 1.98 12.39 9.65
N ALA A 264 1.11 11.71 10.40
CA ALA A 264 0.28 10.66 9.85
C ALA A 264 -0.55 11.25 8.71
N MET A 265 -0.77 10.47 7.64
CA MET A 265 -1.67 10.83 6.55
C MET A 265 -2.97 11.41 7.11
N ASN A 266 -3.38 12.56 6.58
CA ASN A 266 -4.68 13.12 6.93
C ASN A 266 -5.78 12.22 6.37
N THR A 267 -6.80 11.91 7.18
CA THR A 267 -7.96 11.10 6.78
C THR A 267 -8.57 11.58 5.47
N ASP A 268 -8.66 12.89 5.24
CA ASP A 268 -9.24 13.47 4.01
C ASP A 268 -8.44 13.16 2.74
N ASP A 269 -7.15 12.83 2.88
CA ASP A 269 -6.25 12.50 1.77
C ASP A 269 -6.22 10.99 1.45
N MET A 270 -6.79 10.14 2.33
CA MET A 270 -6.88 8.71 2.10
C MET A 270 -7.76 8.39 0.88
N ILE A 271 -7.45 7.29 0.21
CA ILE A 271 -8.28 6.67 -0.83
C ILE A 271 -8.66 5.28 -0.36
N LEU A 272 -9.96 4.99 -0.29
CA LEU A 272 -10.47 3.73 0.25
C LEU A 272 -11.16 2.90 -0.84
N ILE A 273 -10.73 1.66 -1.03
CA ILE A 273 -11.42 0.65 -1.83
C ILE A 273 -11.80 -0.50 -0.88
N SER A 274 -13.10 -0.68 -0.66
CA SER A 274 -13.61 -1.78 0.15
C SER A 274 -13.52 -3.09 -0.63
N VAL A 275 -12.82 -4.09 -0.08
CA VAL A 275 -12.80 -5.45 -0.65
C VAL A 275 -13.84 -6.38 -0.01
N ASP A 276 -14.73 -5.83 0.81
CA ASP A 276 -15.89 -6.53 1.32
C ASP A 276 -17.00 -5.54 1.65
N ASP A 277 -18.05 -5.57 0.84
CA ASP A 277 -19.32 -4.91 1.08
C ASP A 277 -20.42 -5.87 0.60
N HIS A 278 -21.69 -5.54 0.87
CA HIS A 278 -22.84 -6.32 0.46
C HIS A 278 -23.85 -5.52 -0.36
N ILE A 279 -24.61 -6.27 -1.14
CA ILE A 279 -25.78 -5.80 -1.87
C ILE A 279 -27.01 -6.53 -1.37
N VAL A 280 -28.08 -5.78 -1.15
CA VAL A 280 -29.43 -6.34 -1.03
C VAL A 280 -30.01 -6.36 -2.44
N GLU A 281 -30.20 -7.55 -3.00
CA GLU A 281 -30.60 -7.67 -4.39
C GLU A 281 -31.95 -6.98 -4.68
N PRO A 282 -32.05 -6.17 -5.75
CA PRO A 282 -33.30 -5.53 -6.10
C PRO A 282 -34.29 -6.55 -6.71
N PRO A 283 -35.61 -6.35 -6.54
CA PRO A 283 -36.62 -7.30 -7.00
C PRO A 283 -36.65 -7.56 -8.51
N ASP A 284 -36.11 -6.65 -9.32
CA ASP A 284 -36.14 -6.64 -10.79
C ASP A 284 -34.86 -7.17 -11.44
N MET A 285 -33.87 -7.64 -10.67
CA MET A 285 -32.56 -8.07 -11.20
C MET A 285 -32.63 -9.15 -12.30
N PHE A 286 -33.68 -9.98 -12.31
CA PHE A 286 -33.84 -11.06 -13.28
C PHE A 286 -34.53 -10.63 -14.58
N ASP A 287 -35.18 -9.46 -14.62
CA ASP A 287 -36.11 -9.08 -15.68
C ASP A 287 -35.45 -9.03 -17.07
N ASN A 288 -34.17 -8.65 -17.13
CA ASN A 288 -33.44 -8.46 -18.39
C ASN A 288 -32.59 -9.67 -18.82
N HIS A 289 -32.17 -10.51 -17.87
CA HIS A 289 -31.14 -11.54 -18.14
C HIS A 289 -31.64 -12.98 -17.99
N LEU A 290 -32.75 -13.21 -17.28
CA LEU A 290 -33.30 -14.55 -17.16
C LEU A 290 -34.17 -14.90 -18.40
N PRO A 291 -33.97 -16.07 -19.04
CA PRO A 291 -34.78 -16.47 -20.20
C PRO A 291 -36.28 -16.46 -19.89
N ALA A 292 -37.09 -15.98 -20.85
CA ALA A 292 -38.54 -15.79 -20.66
C ALA A 292 -39.30 -17.03 -20.16
N LYS A 293 -38.84 -18.24 -20.52
CA LYS A 293 -39.40 -19.52 -20.04
C LYS A 293 -39.28 -19.71 -18.52
N TYR A 294 -38.36 -19.00 -17.87
CA TYR A 294 -38.01 -19.13 -16.46
C TYR A 294 -38.44 -17.94 -15.59
N LEU A 295 -38.84 -16.81 -16.18
CA LEU A 295 -39.25 -15.60 -15.42
C LEU A 295 -40.42 -15.85 -14.46
N ARG A 296 -41.32 -16.78 -14.79
CA ARG A 296 -42.43 -17.13 -13.90
C ARG A 296 -41.94 -17.75 -12.59
N ASP A 297 -40.87 -18.54 -12.66
CA ASP A 297 -40.36 -19.36 -11.57
C ASP A 297 -39.14 -18.74 -10.88
N ALA A 298 -38.71 -17.55 -11.32
CA ALA A 298 -37.66 -16.77 -10.71
C ALA A 298 -37.95 -16.46 -9.23
N PRO A 299 -36.92 -16.33 -8.38
CA PRO A 299 -37.07 -15.76 -7.04
C PRO A 299 -37.79 -14.40 -7.08
N ARG A 300 -38.69 -14.15 -6.13
CA ARG A 300 -39.45 -12.89 -6.05
C ARG A 300 -39.47 -12.37 -4.62
N LEU A 301 -39.30 -11.06 -4.47
CA LEU A 301 -39.57 -10.40 -3.21
C LEU A 301 -41.08 -10.24 -3.01
N VAL A 302 -41.57 -10.61 -1.83
CA VAL A 302 -42.99 -10.55 -1.48
C VAL A 302 -43.14 -9.86 -0.13
N ARG A 303 -43.97 -8.81 -0.11
CA ARG A 303 -44.38 -8.11 1.11
C ARG A 303 -45.43 -8.94 1.86
N ASN A 304 -45.16 -9.25 3.13
CA ASN A 304 -46.11 -9.89 4.02
C ASN A 304 -47.11 -8.87 4.62
N PRO A 305 -48.25 -9.34 5.15
CA PRO A 305 -49.25 -8.45 5.78
C PRO A 305 -48.74 -7.68 7.02
N ASP A 306 -47.71 -8.18 7.69
CA ASP A 306 -47.08 -7.55 8.85
C ASP A 306 -46.09 -6.44 8.47
N GLY A 307 -45.83 -6.23 7.18
CA GLY A 307 -44.88 -5.25 6.68
C GLY A 307 -43.47 -5.79 6.46
N SER A 308 -43.17 -7.05 6.78
CA SER A 308 -41.88 -7.65 6.43
C SER A 308 -41.79 -7.99 4.93
N ASP A 309 -40.61 -7.88 4.33
CA ASP A 309 -40.35 -8.44 3.01
C ASP A 309 -39.72 -9.83 3.13
N VAL A 310 -40.02 -10.73 2.21
CA VAL A 310 -39.39 -12.06 2.14
C VAL A 310 -39.10 -12.45 0.70
N TRP A 311 -37.99 -13.16 0.46
CA TRP A 311 -37.76 -13.80 -0.81
C TRP A 311 -38.55 -15.11 -0.87
N LYS A 312 -39.42 -15.25 -1.88
CA LYS A 312 -40.05 -16.52 -2.23
C LYS A 312 -39.33 -17.12 -3.42
N PHE A 313 -38.83 -18.33 -3.24
CA PHE A 313 -38.25 -19.12 -4.31
C PHE A 313 -38.78 -20.55 -4.23
N ARG A 314 -39.67 -20.89 -5.17
CA ARG A 314 -40.43 -22.15 -5.15
C ARG A 314 -41.15 -22.33 -3.80
N ASP A 315 -40.97 -23.46 -3.14
CA ASP A 315 -41.57 -23.76 -1.83
C ASP A 315 -40.78 -23.15 -0.66
N SER A 316 -39.64 -22.50 -0.92
CA SER A 316 -38.82 -21.86 0.11
C SER A 316 -39.24 -20.41 0.33
N VAL A 317 -39.42 -20.07 1.60
CA VAL A 317 -39.55 -18.69 2.08
C VAL A 317 -38.27 -18.35 2.82
N ILE A 318 -37.60 -17.31 2.35
CA ILE A 318 -36.35 -16.80 2.91
C ILE A 318 -36.69 -15.49 3.63
N PRO A 319 -36.68 -15.48 4.98
CA PRO A 319 -36.92 -14.27 5.74
C PRO A 319 -35.72 -13.32 5.68
N ASN A 320 -35.94 -12.08 6.09
CA ASN A 320 -34.91 -11.05 6.30
C ASN A 320 -34.07 -10.74 5.03
N PRO A 321 -34.71 -10.21 3.95
CA PRO A 321 -34.01 -9.80 2.74
C PRO A 321 -33.03 -8.65 3.00
N ALA A 322 -33.24 -7.89 4.07
CA ALA A 322 -32.44 -6.75 4.48
C ALA A 322 -31.31 -7.12 5.45
N LEU A 323 -31.02 -8.41 5.66
CA LEU A 323 -29.89 -9.02 6.38
C LEU A 323 -29.03 -8.07 7.25
N ASN A 324 -29.60 -7.49 8.31
CA ASN A 324 -28.87 -6.57 9.22
C ASN A 324 -28.21 -5.36 8.52
N ALA A 325 -28.82 -4.86 7.44
CA ALA A 325 -28.40 -3.68 6.70
C ALA A 325 -28.75 -2.41 7.49
N VAL A 326 -27.90 -2.10 8.47
CA VAL A 326 -28.10 -1.05 9.48
C VAL A 326 -27.15 0.14 9.33
N ALA A 327 -26.41 0.24 8.22
CA ALA A 327 -25.53 1.37 7.94
C ALA A 327 -26.26 2.72 8.13
N GLY A 328 -25.70 3.59 8.97
CA GLY A 328 -26.30 4.88 9.35
C GLY A 328 -27.26 4.85 10.54
N ARG A 329 -27.72 3.66 10.98
CA ARG A 329 -28.62 3.54 12.13
C ARG A 329 -27.88 3.63 13.47
N PRO A 330 -28.50 4.18 14.53
CA PRO A 330 -27.97 4.14 15.88
C PRO A 330 -27.78 2.69 16.37
N LYS A 331 -26.70 2.43 17.13
CA LYS A 331 -26.38 1.10 17.66
C LYS A 331 -27.46 0.55 18.59
N GLU A 332 -28.21 1.43 19.25
CA GLU A 332 -29.35 1.07 20.10
C GLU A 332 -30.53 0.46 19.31
N GLU A 333 -30.55 0.64 17.99
CA GLU A 333 -31.57 0.08 17.09
C GLU A 333 -31.14 -1.23 16.43
N TYR A 334 -29.92 -1.74 16.70
CA TYR A 334 -29.44 -2.99 16.13
C TYR A 334 -30.23 -4.17 16.71
N GLY A 335 -30.71 -5.05 15.84
CA GLY A 335 -31.56 -6.16 16.21
C GLY A 335 -31.82 -7.11 15.05
N LEU A 336 -32.97 -7.80 15.07
CA LEU A 336 -33.42 -8.64 13.94
C LEU A 336 -34.07 -7.82 12.82
N GLU A 337 -34.33 -6.53 13.08
CA GLU A 337 -34.70 -5.51 12.09
C GLU A 337 -33.42 -4.98 11.43
N PRO A 338 -33.49 -4.44 10.20
CA PRO A 338 -34.67 -4.22 9.34
C PRO A 338 -35.15 -5.51 8.65
N GLN A 339 -36.45 -5.62 8.38
CA GLN A 339 -37.05 -6.77 7.69
C GLN A 339 -37.65 -6.42 6.32
N GLY A 340 -37.83 -5.13 6.01
CA GLY A 340 -38.32 -4.61 4.73
C GLY A 340 -37.31 -3.72 4.00
N LEU A 341 -37.46 -3.59 2.67
CA LEU A 341 -36.62 -2.68 1.85
C LEU A 341 -36.86 -1.19 2.16
N ASP A 342 -38.03 -0.85 2.72
CA ASP A 342 -38.39 0.50 3.13
C ASP A 342 -37.80 0.90 4.49
N GLU A 343 -37.20 -0.05 5.21
CA GLU A 343 -36.54 0.16 6.50
C GLU A 343 -35.02 0.29 6.36
N ILE A 344 -34.48 0.17 5.15
CA ILE A 344 -33.06 0.25 4.85
C ILE A 344 -32.74 1.39 3.91
N ARG A 345 -31.49 1.86 3.98
CA ARG A 345 -31.02 2.89 3.06
C ARG A 345 -31.17 2.42 1.61
N PRO A 346 -31.70 3.26 0.71
CA PRO A 346 -31.80 2.93 -0.71
C PRO A 346 -30.47 2.47 -1.34
N GLY A 347 -29.33 2.96 -0.85
CA GLY A 347 -28.00 2.53 -1.30
C GLY A 347 -27.70 1.03 -1.11
N CYS A 348 -28.48 0.32 -0.30
CA CYS A 348 -28.37 -1.13 -0.17
C CYS A 348 -28.83 -1.89 -1.42
N TYR A 349 -29.77 -1.33 -2.21
CA TYR A 349 -30.40 -2.02 -3.35
C TYR A 349 -30.57 -1.16 -4.62
N GLN A 350 -30.25 0.14 -4.57
CA GLN A 350 -30.28 1.05 -5.72
C GLN A 350 -28.87 1.58 -6.00
N VAL A 351 -28.33 1.30 -7.19
CA VAL A 351 -26.94 1.60 -7.53
C VAL A 351 -26.59 3.09 -7.50
N ASP A 352 -27.51 3.95 -7.95
CA ASP A 352 -27.29 5.41 -7.95
C ASP A 352 -27.21 5.95 -6.51
N GLU A 353 -28.04 5.43 -5.62
CA GLU A 353 -28.02 5.77 -4.20
C GLU A 353 -26.78 5.16 -3.51
N ARG A 354 -26.33 3.98 -3.95
CA ARG A 354 -25.10 3.36 -3.45
C ARG A 354 -23.89 4.26 -3.71
N VAL A 355 -23.77 4.84 -4.90
CA VAL A 355 -22.66 5.74 -5.23
C VAL A 355 -22.70 7.02 -4.39
N LYS A 356 -23.89 7.53 -4.05
CA LYS A 356 -24.03 8.66 -3.12
C LYS A 356 -23.62 8.28 -1.70
N ASP A 357 -24.03 7.11 -1.21
CA ASP A 357 -23.62 6.59 0.11
C ASP A 357 -22.10 6.38 0.17
N MET A 358 -21.51 5.81 -0.88
CA MET A 358 -20.05 5.69 -0.99
C MET A 358 -19.36 7.06 -0.96
N ASN A 359 -19.89 8.07 -1.67
CA ASN A 359 -19.35 9.42 -1.61
C ASN A 359 -19.45 10.01 -0.19
N ALA A 360 -20.59 9.86 0.48
CA ALA A 360 -20.79 10.31 1.86
C ALA A 360 -19.84 9.61 2.85
N GLY A 361 -19.57 8.32 2.63
CA GLY A 361 -18.62 7.54 3.42
C GLY A 361 -17.15 7.76 3.05
N GLY A 362 -16.83 8.53 2.00
CA GLY A 362 -15.46 8.70 1.53
C GLY A 362 -14.85 7.45 0.86
N ILE A 363 -15.69 6.57 0.30
CA ILE A 363 -15.29 5.29 -0.29
C ILE A 363 -15.25 5.41 -1.82
N LEU A 364 -14.07 5.18 -2.41
CA LEU A 364 -13.89 5.27 -3.86
C LEU A 364 -14.56 4.11 -4.58
N ALA A 365 -14.27 2.87 -4.18
CA ALA A 365 -14.80 1.71 -4.86
C ALA A 365 -15.11 0.57 -3.87
N SER A 366 -15.94 -0.37 -4.29
CA SER A 366 -16.27 -1.56 -3.51
C SER A 366 -16.41 -2.80 -4.38
N ILE A 367 -16.15 -3.98 -3.82
CA ILE A 367 -16.70 -5.26 -4.30
C ILE A 367 -17.95 -5.58 -3.48
N CYS A 368 -18.97 -6.19 -4.07
CA CYS A 368 -20.20 -6.51 -3.34
C CYS A 368 -20.48 -8.01 -3.33
N PHE A 369 -20.51 -8.62 -2.15
CA PHE A 369 -21.01 -9.97 -1.92
C PHE A 369 -22.53 -10.03 -2.01
N PRO A 370 -23.09 -11.13 -2.54
CA PRO A 370 -24.54 -11.33 -2.66
C PRO A 370 -25.17 -11.51 -1.27
N SER A 371 -26.46 -11.23 -1.11
CA SER A 371 -27.16 -11.49 0.16
C SER A 371 -28.12 -12.68 0.04
N PHE A 372 -29.24 -12.51 -0.68
CA PHE A 372 -30.26 -13.57 -0.73
C PHE A 372 -29.83 -14.82 -1.53
N PRO A 373 -28.96 -14.80 -2.56
CA PRO A 373 -28.47 -16.02 -3.18
C PRO A 373 -27.66 -16.89 -2.20
N GLY A 374 -27.23 -16.30 -1.08
CA GLY A 374 -26.15 -16.76 -0.21
C GLY A 374 -24.79 -16.39 -0.82
N PHE A 375 -23.79 -16.20 0.04
CA PHE A 375 -22.44 -15.75 -0.37
C PHE A 375 -21.80 -16.60 -1.48
N ALA A 376 -22.17 -17.88 -1.62
CA ALA A 376 -21.70 -18.76 -2.70
C ALA A 376 -22.80 -19.17 -3.71
N GLY A 377 -23.89 -18.39 -3.85
CA GLY A 377 -24.97 -18.66 -4.82
C GLY A 377 -25.77 -19.94 -4.56
N ARG A 378 -25.63 -20.52 -3.36
CA ARG A 378 -26.15 -21.86 -3.02
C ARG A 378 -27.65 -22.01 -3.22
N ARG A 379 -28.42 -20.93 -3.05
CA ARG A 379 -29.88 -20.97 -3.16
C ARG A 379 -30.36 -21.18 -4.58
N PHE A 380 -29.51 -21.00 -5.60
CA PHE A 380 -29.84 -21.28 -7.00
C PHE A 380 -29.59 -22.73 -7.42
N ALA A 381 -29.01 -23.57 -6.55
CA ALA A 381 -28.90 -25.00 -6.79
C ALA A 381 -30.28 -25.65 -6.68
N THR A 382 -30.81 -26.13 -7.80
CA THR A 382 -32.12 -26.77 -7.90
C THR A 382 -32.01 -28.16 -8.53
N ASP A 383 -33.11 -28.89 -8.56
CA ASP A 383 -33.24 -30.17 -9.28
C ASP A 383 -33.30 -30.02 -10.81
N ASP A 384 -33.40 -28.80 -11.34
CA ASP A 384 -33.29 -28.48 -12.77
C ASP A 384 -31.95 -27.75 -13.03
N PRO A 385 -30.91 -28.47 -13.53
CA PRO A 385 -29.59 -27.88 -13.76
C PRO A 385 -29.57 -26.75 -14.79
N ASP A 386 -30.45 -26.81 -15.81
CA ASP A 386 -30.52 -25.77 -16.85
C ASP A 386 -31.10 -24.48 -16.29
N PHE A 387 -32.13 -24.60 -15.44
CA PHE A 387 -32.69 -23.45 -14.74
C PHE A 387 -31.70 -22.88 -13.71
N SER A 388 -31.02 -23.74 -12.94
CA SER A 388 -30.01 -23.32 -11.98
C SER A 388 -28.85 -22.57 -12.63
N LEU A 389 -28.35 -23.06 -13.77
CA LEU A 389 -27.34 -22.34 -14.54
C LEU A 389 -27.87 -21.01 -15.09
N ALA A 390 -29.11 -20.98 -15.58
CA ALA A 390 -29.73 -19.76 -16.07
C ALA A 390 -29.89 -18.69 -14.97
N LEU A 391 -30.20 -19.08 -13.73
CA LEU A 391 -30.26 -18.17 -12.58
C LEU A 391 -28.88 -17.57 -12.25
N ILE A 392 -27.83 -18.40 -12.20
CA ILE A 392 -26.46 -17.94 -11.97
C ILE A 392 -26.01 -16.98 -13.07
N GLN A 393 -26.22 -17.34 -14.33
CA GLN A 393 -25.84 -16.49 -15.46
C GLN A 393 -26.62 -15.18 -15.47
N ALA A 394 -27.92 -15.22 -15.15
CA ALA A 394 -28.75 -14.02 -15.07
C ALA A 394 -28.30 -13.09 -13.93
N TYR A 395 -27.98 -13.63 -12.74
CA TYR A 395 -27.42 -12.85 -11.64
C TYR A 395 -26.09 -12.23 -12.03
N ASN A 396 -25.16 -13.03 -12.55
CA ASN A 396 -23.83 -12.56 -12.95
C ASN A 396 -23.95 -11.46 -14.02
N ASP A 397 -24.78 -11.66 -15.05
CA ASP A 397 -24.95 -10.67 -16.10
C ASP A 397 -25.61 -9.38 -15.58
N TRP A 398 -26.60 -9.47 -14.68
CA TRP A 398 -27.16 -8.29 -14.01
C TRP A 398 -26.11 -7.54 -13.19
N HIS A 399 -25.38 -8.24 -12.33
CA HIS A 399 -24.37 -7.62 -11.47
C HIS A 399 -23.28 -6.93 -12.30
N ILE A 400 -22.82 -7.59 -13.37
CA ILE A 400 -21.79 -7.05 -14.27
C ILE A 400 -22.33 -5.88 -15.12
N ASP A 401 -23.45 -6.07 -15.82
CA ASP A 401 -23.90 -5.15 -16.87
C ASP A 401 -24.72 -3.98 -16.32
N GLN A 402 -25.43 -4.18 -15.22
CA GLN A 402 -26.32 -3.18 -14.65
C GLN A 402 -25.74 -2.55 -13.39
N TRP A 403 -25.38 -3.35 -12.38
CA TRP A 403 -24.85 -2.81 -11.13
C TRP A 403 -23.46 -2.20 -11.31
N CYS A 404 -22.46 -3.03 -11.62
CA CYS A 404 -21.10 -2.55 -11.85
C CYS A 404 -21.02 -1.70 -13.14
N GLY A 405 -21.78 -2.09 -14.17
CA GLY A 405 -21.82 -1.41 -15.47
C GLY A 405 -22.32 0.04 -15.40
N ALA A 406 -23.19 0.38 -14.45
CA ALA A 406 -23.65 1.75 -14.23
C ALA A 406 -22.51 2.69 -13.83
N TYR A 407 -21.57 2.21 -12.99
CA TYR A 407 -20.43 2.98 -12.52
C TYR A 407 -19.14 2.15 -12.48
N PRO A 408 -18.49 1.88 -13.64
CA PRO A 408 -17.41 0.88 -13.69
C PRO A 408 -16.09 1.26 -12.99
N ALA A 409 -15.96 2.50 -12.51
CA ALA A 409 -14.82 2.92 -11.66
C ALA A 409 -15.17 2.95 -10.17
N ARG A 410 -16.39 2.57 -9.80
CA ARG A 410 -16.89 2.52 -8.42
C ARG A 410 -17.11 1.09 -7.91
N PHE A 411 -17.15 0.11 -8.82
CA PHE A 411 -17.41 -1.28 -8.44
C PHE A 411 -16.42 -2.25 -9.08
N ILE A 412 -15.91 -3.18 -8.26
CA ILE A 412 -15.17 -4.36 -8.70
C ILE A 412 -16.22 -5.46 -8.93
N PRO A 413 -16.44 -5.93 -10.17
CA PRO A 413 -17.45 -6.95 -10.44
C PRO A 413 -17.00 -8.31 -9.91
N MET A 414 -17.93 -9.05 -9.28
CA MET A 414 -17.69 -10.40 -8.76
C MET A 414 -18.76 -11.37 -9.26
N ALA A 415 -18.33 -12.58 -9.66
CA ALA A 415 -19.24 -13.61 -10.13
C ALA A 415 -19.65 -14.57 -9.01
N LEU A 416 -20.89 -15.08 -9.09
CA LEU A 416 -21.34 -16.26 -8.36
C LEU A 416 -20.78 -17.54 -8.99
N PRO A 417 -20.47 -18.56 -8.18
CA PRO A 417 -20.00 -19.84 -8.66
C PRO A 417 -21.17 -20.75 -9.07
N VAL A 418 -20.92 -21.61 -10.06
CA VAL A 418 -21.79 -22.78 -10.30
C VAL A 418 -21.43 -23.85 -9.28
N ILE A 419 -21.81 -23.63 -8.02
CA ILE A 419 -21.23 -24.31 -6.84
C ILE A 419 -21.42 -25.83 -6.82
N TRP A 420 -22.34 -26.38 -7.62
CA TRP A 420 -22.57 -27.83 -7.69
C TRP A 420 -21.70 -28.55 -8.73
N ASP A 421 -21.07 -27.84 -9.67
CA ASP A 421 -20.33 -28.45 -10.78
C ASP A 421 -19.03 -27.68 -11.09
N ALA A 422 -17.88 -28.32 -10.84
CA ALA A 422 -16.56 -27.70 -11.03
C ALA A 422 -16.28 -27.31 -12.50
N GLN A 423 -16.73 -28.10 -13.47
CA GLN A 423 -16.50 -27.84 -14.89
C GLN A 423 -17.41 -26.72 -15.41
N ALA A 424 -18.67 -26.69 -14.97
CA ALA A 424 -19.58 -25.60 -15.26
C ALA A 424 -19.12 -24.30 -14.59
N CYS A 425 -18.64 -24.36 -13.35
CA CYS A 425 -18.09 -23.20 -12.64
C CYS A 425 -16.86 -22.65 -13.37
N ALA A 426 -15.94 -23.51 -13.78
CA ALA A 426 -14.78 -23.15 -14.60
C ALA A 426 -15.17 -22.55 -15.96
N THR A 427 -16.28 -22.99 -16.54
CA THR A 427 -16.80 -22.45 -17.81
C THR A 427 -17.38 -21.06 -17.60
N GLU A 428 -18.12 -20.87 -16.51
CA GLU A 428 -18.71 -19.58 -16.17
C GLU A 428 -17.65 -18.54 -15.81
N VAL A 429 -16.62 -18.90 -15.03
CA VAL A 429 -15.45 -18.03 -14.75
C VAL A 429 -14.83 -17.53 -16.07
N ARG A 430 -14.60 -18.42 -17.03
CA ARG A 430 -14.07 -18.04 -18.36
C ARG A 430 -15.06 -17.24 -19.21
N ARG A 431 -16.36 -17.34 -18.96
CA ARG A 431 -17.40 -16.55 -19.65
C ARG A 431 -17.37 -15.12 -19.15
N VAL A 432 -17.41 -14.92 -17.83
CA VAL A 432 -17.45 -13.60 -17.20
C VAL A 432 -16.09 -12.88 -17.29
N SER A 433 -14.97 -13.60 -17.32
CA SER A 433 -13.65 -12.96 -17.51
C SER A 433 -13.53 -12.26 -18.88
N LYS A 434 -14.24 -12.73 -19.91
CA LYS A 434 -14.33 -12.02 -21.20
C LYS A 434 -15.06 -10.68 -21.10
N LYS A 435 -15.82 -10.46 -20.03
CA LYS A 435 -16.46 -9.18 -19.67
C LYS A 435 -15.61 -8.34 -18.71
N GLY A 436 -14.39 -8.77 -18.40
CA GLY A 436 -13.46 -8.07 -17.49
C GLY A 436 -13.61 -8.44 -16.01
N VAL A 437 -14.27 -9.55 -15.68
CA VAL A 437 -14.46 -9.99 -14.30
C VAL A 437 -13.27 -10.83 -13.82
N HIS A 438 -12.63 -10.38 -12.74
CA HIS A 438 -11.47 -11.03 -12.12
C HIS A 438 -11.68 -11.35 -10.64
N ALA A 439 -12.94 -11.48 -10.20
CA ALA A 439 -13.30 -11.94 -8.86
C ALA A 439 -14.43 -13.00 -8.92
N LEU A 440 -14.33 -14.03 -8.09
CA LEU A 440 -15.33 -15.08 -7.90
C LEU A 440 -15.56 -15.25 -6.40
N THR A 441 -16.80 -15.16 -5.93
CA THR A 441 -17.11 -15.58 -4.55
C THR A 441 -17.21 -17.09 -4.46
N PHE A 442 -16.76 -17.67 -3.36
CA PHE A 442 -16.79 -19.12 -3.12
C PHE A 442 -17.00 -19.44 -1.64
N THR A 443 -17.41 -20.67 -1.37
CA THR A 443 -17.67 -21.10 0.01
C THR A 443 -16.38 -21.34 0.79
N GLU A 444 -16.38 -21.03 2.09
CA GLU A 444 -15.28 -21.35 3.00
C GLU A 444 -15.17 -22.85 3.28
N ASN A 445 -16.22 -23.63 3.01
CA ASN A 445 -16.19 -25.08 3.16
C ASN A 445 -17.19 -25.78 2.22
N PRO A 446 -16.74 -26.31 1.06
CA PRO A 446 -17.63 -27.03 0.15
C PRO A 446 -18.13 -28.36 0.71
N ALA A 447 -17.39 -28.98 1.65
CA ALA A 447 -17.77 -30.26 2.24
C ALA A 447 -18.98 -30.15 3.18
N THR A 448 -19.13 -29.05 3.93
CA THR A 448 -20.32 -28.83 4.76
C THR A 448 -21.59 -28.62 3.94
N MET A 449 -21.44 -28.22 2.68
CA MET A 449 -22.53 -28.12 1.70
C MET A 449 -22.84 -29.44 0.99
N GLY A 450 -22.07 -30.51 1.24
CA GLY A 450 -22.22 -31.81 0.58
C GLY A 450 -21.44 -31.97 -0.73
N TYR A 451 -20.55 -31.02 -1.07
CA TYR A 451 -19.67 -31.09 -2.24
C TYR A 451 -18.27 -31.63 -1.87
N PRO A 452 -17.44 -32.03 -2.84
CA PRO A 452 -16.06 -32.43 -2.55
C PRO A 452 -15.26 -31.32 -1.87
N SER A 453 -14.35 -31.68 -0.95
CA SER A 453 -13.48 -30.72 -0.25
C SER A 453 -12.41 -30.11 -1.18
N PHE A 454 -11.69 -29.08 -0.71
CA PHE A 454 -10.57 -28.48 -1.44
C PHE A 454 -9.43 -29.47 -1.76
N HIS A 455 -9.32 -30.56 -1.00
CA HIS A 455 -8.33 -31.63 -1.19
C HIS A 455 -8.68 -32.59 -2.33
N ASN A 456 -9.90 -32.51 -2.87
CA ASN A 456 -10.35 -33.40 -3.92
C ASN A 456 -10.05 -32.81 -5.31
N ASP A 457 -9.48 -33.63 -6.19
CA ASP A 457 -9.15 -33.27 -7.58
C ASP A 457 -10.39 -32.85 -8.42
N TYR A 458 -11.61 -33.07 -7.92
CA TYR A 458 -12.86 -32.61 -8.51
C TYR A 458 -12.83 -31.12 -8.91
N TRP A 459 -12.20 -30.27 -8.09
CA TRP A 459 -12.14 -28.82 -8.32
C TRP A 459 -11.01 -28.37 -9.26
N ASN A 460 -10.17 -29.27 -9.76
CA ASN A 460 -9.06 -28.92 -10.67
C ASN A 460 -9.47 -28.08 -11.90
N PRO A 461 -10.63 -28.32 -12.55
CA PRO A 461 -11.10 -27.44 -13.63
C PRO A 461 -11.27 -25.99 -13.19
N LEU A 462 -11.74 -25.76 -11.95
CA LEU A 462 -11.93 -24.43 -11.37
C LEU A 462 -10.59 -23.77 -11.06
N TRP A 463 -9.67 -24.46 -10.36
CA TRP A 463 -8.33 -23.94 -10.05
C TRP A 463 -7.61 -23.48 -11.30
N LYS A 464 -7.65 -24.32 -12.35
CA LYS A 464 -7.10 -23.97 -13.64
C LYS A 464 -7.77 -22.74 -14.26
N ALA A 465 -9.10 -22.65 -14.20
CA ALA A 465 -9.80 -21.49 -14.74
C ALA A 465 -9.41 -20.19 -14.04
N LEU A 466 -9.33 -20.20 -12.70
CA LEU A 466 -8.96 -19.04 -11.90
C LEU A 466 -7.55 -18.53 -12.27
N CYS A 467 -6.57 -19.42 -12.39
CA CYS A 467 -5.22 -19.05 -12.82
C CYS A 467 -5.20 -18.57 -14.28
N ASP A 468 -5.87 -19.29 -15.21
CA ASP A 468 -5.92 -18.94 -16.63
C ASP A 468 -6.50 -17.52 -16.85
N THR A 469 -7.38 -17.05 -15.95
CA THR A 469 -8.08 -15.77 -16.06
C THR A 469 -7.62 -14.72 -15.05
N ASN A 470 -6.58 -15.00 -14.25
CA ASN A 470 -6.13 -14.14 -13.16
C ASN A 470 -7.30 -13.70 -12.23
N THR A 471 -8.19 -14.63 -11.92
CA THR A 471 -9.38 -14.40 -11.10
C THR A 471 -9.08 -14.75 -9.65
N VAL A 472 -9.34 -13.81 -8.74
CA VAL A 472 -9.25 -14.04 -7.29
C VAL A 472 -10.49 -14.81 -6.84
N MET A 473 -10.29 -15.89 -6.08
CA MET A 473 -11.36 -16.59 -5.38
C MET A 473 -11.54 -16.00 -3.99
N ASN A 474 -12.64 -15.30 -3.76
CA ASN A 474 -12.96 -14.69 -2.49
C ASN A 474 -13.78 -15.63 -1.61
N ILE A 475 -13.32 -15.86 -0.40
CA ILE A 475 -13.95 -16.72 0.59
C ILE A 475 -14.45 -15.86 1.72
N HIS A 476 -15.77 -15.81 1.85
CA HIS A 476 -16.46 -15.04 2.87
C HIS A 476 -16.91 -15.95 4.01
N PHE A 477 -16.85 -15.48 5.26
CA PHE A 477 -17.31 -16.33 6.36
C PHE A 477 -18.83 -16.54 6.29
N GLY A 478 -19.30 -17.69 6.76
CA GLY A 478 -20.72 -18.03 6.73
C GLY A 478 -21.25 -18.44 5.36
N SER A 479 -20.41 -18.46 4.32
CA SER A 479 -20.82 -18.80 2.96
C SER A 479 -21.26 -20.27 2.79
N SER A 480 -20.77 -21.17 3.63
CA SER A 480 -21.23 -22.57 3.74
C SER A 480 -22.53 -22.69 4.54
N GLY A 481 -22.90 -21.64 5.27
CA GLY A 481 -24.02 -21.59 6.20
C GLY A 481 -23.89 -22.49 7.43
N ASN A 482 -22.66 -22.85 7.81
CA ASN A 482 -22.37 -23.54 9.05
C ASN A 482 -21.36 -22.71 9.86
N LEU A 483 -21.86 -21.88 10.76
CA LEU A 483 -21.05 -20.99 11.59
C LEU A 483 -20.53 -21.75 12.82
N VAL A 484 -19.33 -21.40 13.27
CA VAL A 484 -18.77 -21.93 14.51
C VAL A 484 -19.65 -21.49 15.68
N THR A 485 -20.31 -22.46 16.32
CA THR A 485 -21.06 -22.28 17.56
C THR A 485 -20.57 -23.30 18.59
N THR A 486 -20.63 -22.92 19.87
CA THR A 486 -20.13 -23.75 20.98
C THR A 486 -21.22 -24.60 21.61
N ALA A 487 -22.43 -24.05 21.76
CA ALA A 487 -23.57 -24.71 22.38
C ALA A 487 -24.90 -24.14 21.84
N PRO A 488 -25.99 -24.93 21.81
CA PRO A 488 -27.29 -24.48 21.31
C PRO A 488 -27.91 -23.31 22.08
N ASP A 489 -27.56 -23.14 23.35
CA ASP A 489 -28.04 -22.09 24.25
C ASP A 489 -27.03 -20.93 24.44
N ALA A 490 -25.92 -20.93 23.67
CA ALA A 490 -24.98 -19.83 23.67
C ALA A 490 -25.66 -18.54 23.15
N PRO A 491 -25.37 -17.37 23.76
CA PRO A 491 -25.89 -16.11 23.25
C PRO A 491 -25.28 -15.80 21.87
N ILE A 492 -25.97 -14.96 21.09
CA ILE A 492 -25.57 -14.61 19.72
C ILE A 492 -24.17 -13.98 19.65
N ASP A 493 -23.73 -13.31 20.72
CA ASP A 493 -22.40 -12.72 20.88
C ASP A 493 -21.28 -13.75 20.68
N VAL A 494 -21.51 -15.02 21.05
CA VAL A 494 -20.54 -16.10 20.85
C VAL A 494 -20.37 -16.41 19.37
N LEU A 495 -21.48 -16.44 18.63
CA LEU A 495 -21.46 -16.64 17.18
C LEU A 495 -20.76 -15.47 16.48
N MET A 496 -21.07 -14.23 16.87
CA MET A 496 -20.40 -13.04 16.32
C MET A 496 -18.90 -13.05 16.62
N THR A 497 -18.50 -13.36 17.86
CA THR A 497 -17.09 -13.44 18.25
C THR A 497 -16.32 -14.52 17.49
N LEU A 498 -16.98 -15.65 17.16
CA LEU A 498 -16.35 -16.79 16.49
C LEU A 498 -16.50 -16.78 14.97
N GLY A 499 -17.27 -15.87 14.38
CA GLY A 499 -17.45 -15.74 12.93
C GLY A 499 -16.13 -15.80 12.15
N PRO A 500 -15.13 -14.96 12.49
CA PRO A 500 -13.80 -15.00 11.88
C PRO A 500 -13.08 -16.36 11.96
N MET A 501 -13.41 -17.22 12.93
CA MET A 501 -12.78 -18.55 13.05
C MET A 501 -13.19 -19.51 11.92
N ASN A 502 -14.28 -19.25 11.21
CA ASN A 502 -14.61 -19.94 9.96
C ASN A 502 -13.53 -19.68 8.89
N ILE A 503 -13.06 -18.43 8.77
CA ILE A 503 -11.99 -18.06 7.83
C ILE A 503 -10.66 -18.69 8.20
N VAL A 504 -10.32 -18.74 9.49
CA VAL A 504 -9.10 -19.42 9.96
C VAL A 504 -9.10 -20.90 9.53
N GLN A 505 -10.25 -21.58 9.64
CA GLN A 505 -10.40 -22.96 9.20
C GLN A 505 -10.24 -23.11 7.68
N ALA A 506 -10.86 -22.23 6.90
CA ALA A 506 -10.73 -22.25 5.44
C ALA A 506 -9.29 -21.95 4.98
N ALA A 507 -8.62 -20.97 5.60
CA ALA A 507 -7.22 -20.66 5.35
C ALA A 507 -6.30 -21.84 5.66
N ALA A 508 -6.55 -22.55 6.78
CA ALA A 508 -5.84 -23.78 7.09
C ALA A 508 -6.08 -24.86 6.01
N ASP A 509 -7.34 -25.13 5.69
CA ASP A 509 -7.71 -26.21 4.77
C ASP A 509 -7.09 -25.99 3.38
N LEU A 510 -7.13 -24.75 2.88
CA LEU A 510 -6.53 -24.36 1.61
C LEU A 510 -5.01 -24.36 1.63
N LEU A 511 -4.36 -23.76 2.65
CA LEU A 511 -2.90 -23.71 2.72
C LEU A 511 -2.27 -25.11 2.68
N TRP A 512 -2.91 -26.08 3.33
CA TRP A 512 -2.46 -27.48 3.35
C TRP A 512 -2.94 -28.31 2.15
N SER A 513 -3.77 -27.74 1.27
CA SER A 513 -4.30 -28.41 0.10
C SER A 513 -3.27 -28.53 -1.03
N ARG A 514 -3.50 -29.48 -1.94
CA ARG A 514 -2.68 -29.62 -3.16
C ARG A 514 -2.80 -28.43 -4.12
N PRO A 515 -3.99 -27.84 -4.34
CA PRO A 515 -4.14 -26.70 -5.26
C PRO A 515 -3.19 -25.52 -5.01
N ILE A 516 -2.93 -25.16 -3.75
CA ILE A 516 -1.97 -24.09 -3.42
C ILE A 516 -0.56 -24.39 -3.94
N LYS A 517 -0.19 -25.66 -4.04
CA LYS A 517 1.14 -26.11 -4.48
C LYS A 517 1.19 -26.38 -5.99
N ASP A 518 0.11 -26.94 -6.52
CA ASP A 518 0.00 -27.34 -7.93
C ASP A 518 -0.31 -26.14 -8.84
N TYR A 519 -0.85 -25.04 -8.30
CA TYR A 519 -1.22 -23.82 -9.03
C TYR A 519 -0.58 -22.57 -8.40
N PRO A 520 0.67 -22.22 -8.76
CA PRO A 520 1.43 -21.13 -8.13
C PRO A 520 0.82 -19.73 -8.34
N ASP A 521 -0.05 -19.56 -9.33
CA ASP A 521 -0.73 -18.28 -9.61
C ASP A 521 -2.12 -18.19 -8.98
N LEU A 522 -2.54 -19.18 -8.18
CA LEU A 522 -3.86 -19.18 -7.54
C LEU A 522 -3.95 -18.06 -6.49
N LYS A 523 -5.00 -17.24 -6.55
CA LYS A 523 -5.21 -16.10 -5.64
C LYS A 523 -6.46 -16.29 -4.83
N ILE A 524 -6.35 -16.11 -3.52
CA ILE A 524 -7.44 -16.32 -2.55
C ILE A 524 -7.63 -15.07 -1.70
N GLY A 525 -8.84 -14.50 -1.74
CA GLY A 525 -9.28 -13.47 -0.80
C GLY A 525 -9.95 -14.11 0.40
N LEU A 526 -9.59 -13.67 1.61
CA LEU A 526 -10.20 -14.09 2.88
C LEU A 526 -10.99 -12.89 3.43
N SER A 527 -12.30 -12.94 3.22
CA SER A 527 -13.28 -11.86 3.39
C SER A 527 -13.96 -11.90 4.76
N GLU A 528 -14.12 -10.72 5.38
CA GLU A 528 -14.73 -10.49 6.71
C GLU A 528 -14.07 -11.30 7.85
N GLY A 529 -12.81 -11.70 7.68
CA GLY A 529 -12.10 -12.59 8.62
C GLY A 529 -11.20 -11.88 9.63
N GLY A 530 -11.02 -10.56 9.51
CA GLY A 530 -10.02 -9.80 10.24
C GLY A 530 -8.58 -10.30 10.02
N THR A 531 -7.63 -9.55 10.57
CA THR A 531 -6.19 -9.79 10.30
C THR A 531 -5.37 -10.13 11.55
N GLY A 532 -5.91 -9.88 12.75
CA GLY A 532 -5.17 -10.05 14.00
C GLY A 532 -4.69 -11.48 14.32
N TRP A 533 -5.36 -12.51 13.79
CA TRP A 533 -5.03 -13.92 14.02
C TRP A 533 -3.89 -14.44 13.13
N ILE A 534 -3.63 -13.79 11.99
CA ILE A 534 -2.74 -14.29 10.94
C ILE A 534 -1.30 -14.52 11.44
N PRO A 535 -0.66 -13.59 12.18
CA PRO A 535 0.72 -13.81 12.65
C PRO A 535 0.87 -15.09 13.48
N TYR A 536 -0.07 -15.36 14.38
CA TYR A 536 -0.08 -16.59 15.17
C TYR A 536 -0.33 -17.83 14.29
N PHE A 537 -1.26 -17.74 13.34
CA PHE A 537 -1.55 -18.83 12.41
C PHE A 537 -0.33 -19.20 11.57
N LEU A 538 0.40 -18.22 11.04
CA LEU A 538 1.62 -18.45 10.24
C LEU A 538 2.73 -19.11 11.08
N GLU A 539 2.98 -18.60 12.28
CA GLU A 539 3.92 -19.22 13.23
C GLU A 539 3.52 -20.67 13.53
N ARG A 540 2.22 -20.90 13.77
CA ARG A 540 1.70 -22.23 14.06
C ARG A 540 1.84 -23.17 12.85
N ALA A 541 1.56 -22.70 11.64
CA ALA A 541 1.66 -23.48 10.41
C ALA A 541 3.11 -23.90 10.13
N ASP A 542 4.06 -22.98 10.24
CA ASP A 542 5.49 -23.27 10.10
C ASP A 542 5.95 -24.28 11.15
N ARG A 543 5.51 -24.12 12.40
CA ARG A 543 5.81 -25.08 13.47
C ARG A 543 5.21 -26.47 13.22
N VAL A 544 4.00 -26.56 12.68
CA VAL A 544 3.39 -27.84 12.25
C VAL A 544 4.23 -28.47 11.15
N PHE A 545 4.65 -27.67 10.16
CA PHE A 545 5.46 -28.15 9.04
C PHE A 545 6.81 -28.69 9.50
N GLU A 546 7.54 -27.92 10.31
CA GLU A 546 8.83 -28.31 10.89
C GLU A 546 8.73 -29.65 11.65
N MET A 547 7.68 -29.80 12.47
CA MET A 547 7.55 -30.96 13.36
C MET A 547 6.97 -32.20 12.68
N HIS A 548 6.24 -32.05 11.59
CA HIS A 548 5.36 -33.11 11.08
C HIS A 548 5.50 -33.42 9.58
N SER A 549 6.11 -32.55 8.77
CA SER A 549 6.22 -32.70 7.31
C SER A 549 6.77 -34.06 6.87
N THR A 550 7.77 -34.60 7.58
CA THR A 550 8.39 -35.89 7.24
C THR A 550 7.41 -37.06 7.23
N TRP A 551 6.46 -37.12 8.17
CA TRP A 551 5.50 -38.22 8.27
C TRP A 551 4.14 -37.90 7.64
N THR A 552 3.77 -36.62 7.54
CA THR A 552 2.59 -36.17 6.80
C THR A 552 2.83 -36.08 5.30
N HIS A 553 4.09 -36.23 4.86
CA HIS A 553 4.55 -36.07 3.48
C HIS A 553 4.16 -34.73 2.86
N GLN A 554 4.06 -33.70 3.70
CA GLN A 554 3.79 -32.34 3.24
C GLN A 554 5.06 -31.76 2.64
N ASP A 555 4.93 -31.22 1.43
CA ASP A 555 6.01 -30.54 0.70
C ASP A 555 5.49 -29.19 0.18
N PHE A 556 6.30 -28.14 0.33
CA PHE A 556 6.05 -26.77 -0.14
C PHE A 556 7.17 -26.30 -1.09
N GLY A 557 7.92 -27.21 -1.71
CA GLY A 557 8.87 -26.89 -2.77
C GLY A 557 10.09 -26.11 -2.26
N GLY A 558 10.54 -26.38 -1.04
CA GLY A 558 11.67 -25.68 -0.41
C GLY A 558 11.32 -24.40 0.35
N LYS A 559 10.03 -24.04 0.41
CA LYS A 559 9.50 -22.92 1.22
C LYS A 559 8.87 -23.43 2.52
N VAL A 560 8.65 -22.54 3.47
CA VAL A 560 7.78 -22.79 4.63
C VAL A 560 6.32 -22.35 4.34
N PRO A 561 5.31 -22.91 5.03
CA PRO A 561 3.91 -22.56 4.82
C PRO A 561 3.63 -21.06 4.86
N SER A 562 4.31 -20.30 5.73
CA SER A 562 4.09 -18.86 5.84
C SER A 562 4.57 -18.06 4.63
N GLU A 563 5.59 -18.52 3.93
CA GLU A 563 6.03 -17.92 2.65
C GLU A 563 4.97 -18.18 1.57
N VAL A 564 4.48 -19.40 1.48
CA VAL A 564 3.43 -19.80 0.53
C VAL A 564 2.13 -19.06 0.83
N PHE A 565 1.76 -18.87 2.09
CA PHE A 565 0.59 -18.06 2.44
C PHE A 565 0.69 -16.64 1.86
N ARG A 566 1.87 -16.00 1.94
CA ARG A 566 2.07 -14.63 1.42
C ARG A 566 2.06 -14.55 -0.11
N GLU A 567 2.20 -15.67 -0.81
CA GLU A 567 2.09 -15.71 -2.27
C GLU A 567 0.64 -15.84 -2.75
N HIS A 568 -0.22 -16.45 -1.94
CA HIS A 568 -1.54 -16.91 -2.38
C HIS A 568 -2.72 -16.19 -1.72
N PHE A 569 -2.55 -15.58 -0.55
CA PHE A 569 -3.67 -15.08 0.25
C PHE A 569 -3.65 -13.55 0.41
N LEU A 570 -4.83 -12.94 0.27
CA LEU A 570 -5.15 -11.58 0.66
C LEU A 570 -6.19 -11.66 1.79
N ALA A 571 -5.95 -11.02 2.91
CA ALA A 571 -6.95 -10.89 3.98
C ALA A 571 -7.44 -9.46 4.08
N CYS A 572 -8.64 -9.26 4.58
CA CYS A 572 -9.18 -7.93 4.85
C CYS A 572 -9.57 -7.69 6.30
N PHE A 573 -9.75 -6.40 6.59
CA PHE A 573 -9.96 -5.87 7.92
C PHE A 573 -10.73 -4.55 7.83
N ILE A 574 -11.52 -4.27 8.88
CA ILE A 574 -12.26 -3.01 9.01
C ILE A 574 -11.39 -1.94 9.66
N SER A 575 -11.02 -2.13 10.94
CA SER A 575 -10.13 -1.22 11.67
C SER A 575 -9.05 -1.97 12.46
N ASP A 576 -9.34 -3.19 12.93
CA ASP A 576 -8.44 -4.17 13.55
C ASP A 576 -7.15 -3.61 14.21
N PRO A 577 -7.22 -2.99 15.40
CA PRO A 577 -6.04 -2.44 16.07
C PRO A 577 -4.89 -3.45 16.26
N VAL A 578 -5.22 -4.71 16.51
CA VAL A 578 -4.23 -5.80 16.64
C VAL A 578 -3.62 -6.16 15.29
N GLY A 579 -4.45 -6.27 14.24
CA GLY A 579 -4.00 -6.55 12.87
C GLY A 579 -3.07 -5.47 12.34
N VAL A 580 -3.46 -4.21 12.46
CA VAL A 580 -2.64 -3.05 12.03
C VAL A 580 -1.31 -2.99 12.80
N LYS A 581 -1.32 -3.28 14.10
CA LYS A 581 -0.08 -3.35 14.90
C LYS A 581 0.88 -4.42 14.39
N LEU A 582 0.35 -5.57 13.95
CA LEU A 582 1.13 -6.73 13.52
C LEU A 582 1.29 -6.85 11.99
N ARG A 583 0.82 -5.88 11.21
CA ARG A 583 0.76 -5.88 9.73
C ARG A 583 2.04 -6.35 9.03
N ASN A 584 3.22 -6.03 9.58
CA ASN A 584 4.50 -6.42 8.99
C ASN A 584 4.79 -7.92 9.13
N MET A 585 4.25 -8.57 10.16
CA MET A 585 4.34 -10.04 10.32
C MET A 585 3.38 -10.76 9.38
N ILE A 586 2.25 -10.14 9.05
CA ILE A 586 1.28 -10.65 8.07
C ILE A 586 1.89 -10.57 6.67
N GLY A 587 2.41 -9.39 6.32
CA GLY A 587 2.85 -9.03 4.98
C GLY A 587 1.99 -7.89 4.47
N ILE A 588 2.59 -6.70 4.29
CA ILE A 588 1.82 -5.50 3.95
C ILE A 588 1.10 -5.61 2.60
N ASP A 589 1.60 -6.45 1.70
CA ASP A 589 1.03 -6.73 0.39
C ASP A 589 -0.11 -7.77 0.43
N ASN A 590 -0.40 -8.34 1.60
CA ASN A 590 -1.40 -9.37 1.84
C ASN A 590 -2.61 -8.85 2.64
N ILE A 591 -2.75 -7.53 2.78
CA ILE A 591 -3.84 -6.90 3.54
C ILE A 591 -4.58 -5.91 2.64
N ALA A 592 -5.91 -5.95 2.64
CA ALA A 592 -6.75 -4.93 2.01
C ALA A 592 -7.85 -4.46 2.99
N TRP A 593 -8.29 -3.22 2.86
CA TRP A 593 -9.32 -2.65 3.72
C TRP A 593 -10.72 -3.06 3.25
N GLU A 594 -11.63 -3.22 4.20
CA GLU A 594 -13.05 -3.44 3.95
C GLU A 594 -13.92 -2.50 4.79
N ALA A 595 -15.12 -2.20 4.30
CA ALA A 595 -16.10 -1.40 5.01
C ALA A 595 -17.26 -2.24 5.56
N ASP A 596 -17.50 -3.43 5.00
CA ASP A 596 -18.64 -4.31 5.30
C ASP A 596 -19.99 -3.59 5.18
N TYR A 597 -20.10 -2.58 4.30
CA TYR A 597 -21.37 -1.87 4.14
C TYR A 597 -22.39 -2.85 3.53
N PRO A 598 -23.63 -2.99 4.05
CA PRO A 598 -24.27 -2.15 5.07
C PRO A 598 -24.44 -2.82 6.45
N HIS A 599 -23.70 -3.89 6.74
CA HIS A 599 -23.87 -4.68 7.96
C HIS A 599 -23.49 -3.91 9.23
N SER A 600 -23.81 -4.47 10.40
CA SER A 600 -23.60 -3.83 11.71
C SER A 600 -22.14 -3.66 12.11
N ASP A 601 -21.23 -4.42 11.52
CA ASP A 601 -19.79 -4.30 11.78
C ASP A 601 -19.19 -3.16 10.94
N SER A 602 -19.93 -2.68 9.94
CA SER A 602 -19.62 -1.46 9.22
C SER A 602 -19.65 -0.23 10.10
N MET A 603 -18.67 0.62 9.91
CA MET A 603 -18.57 1.93 10.56
C MET A 603 -18.96 3.08 9.64
N TRP A 604 -19.63 2.78 8.51
CA TRP A 604 -20.14 3.81 7.62
C TRP A 604 -21.10 4.78 8.37
N PRO A 605 -21.00 6.11 8.16
CA PRO A 605 -20.09 6.83 7.25
C PRO A 605 -18.75 7.24 7.89
N GLY A 606 -18.53 6.92 9.16
CA GLY A 606 -17.34 7.29 9.96
C GLY A 606 -16.15 6.34 9.84
N ALA A 607 -16.20 5.37 8.91
CA ALA A 607 -15.14 4.38 8.73
C ALA A 607 -13.75 5.00 8.45
N PRO A 608 -13.61 6.08 7.64
CA PRO A 608 -12.31 6.75 7.45
C PRO A 608 -11.69 7.28 8.75
N GLU A 609 -12.50 7.83 9.66
CA GLU A 609 -12.05 8.37 10.94
C GLU A 609 -11.53 7.25 11.84
N GLU A 610 -12.30 6.18 12.00
CA GLU A 610 -11.90 5.05 12.85
C GLU A 610 -10.62 4.39 12.33
N LEU A 611 -10.56 4.13 11.02
CA LEU A 611 -9.35 3.59 10.41
C LEU A 611 -8.17 4.55 10.60
N GLY A 612 -8.35 5.85 10.35
CA GLY A 612 -7.32 6.88 10.51
C GLY A 612 -6.77 6.95 11.93
N GLU A 613 -7.63 6.79 12.95
CA GLU A 613 -7.22 6.72 14.36
C GLU A 613 -6.32 5.50 14.62
N VAL A 614 -6.69 4.32 14.13
CA VAL A 614 -5.89 3.11 14.31
C VAL A 614 -4.55 3.18 13.57
N LEU A 615 -4.54 3.66 12.34
CA LEU A 615 -3.32 3.85 11.54
C LEU A 615 -2.37 4.85 12.23
N THR A 616 -2.91 5.96 12.74
CA THR A 616 -2.14 6.98 13.48
C THR A 616 -1.61 6.45 14.80
N ALA A 617 -2.41 5.67 15.54
CA ALA A 617 -2.00 5.04 16.80
C ALA A 617 -0.82 4.08 16.59
N ASN A 618 -0.76 3.41 15.43
CA ASN A 618 0.29 2.46 15.07
C ASN A 618 1.41 3.05 14.21
N SER A 619 1.42 4.37 13.97
CA SER A 619 2.43 5.08 13.18
C SER A 619 2.68 4.43 11.80
N VAL A 620 1.60 4.08 11.10
CA VAL A 620 1.66 3.45 9.77
C VAL A 620 2.14 4.49 8.75
N PRO A 621 3.23 4.22 7.99
CA PRO A 621 3.70 5.10 6.92
C PRO A 621 2.69 5.24 5.78
N ASP A 622 2.66 6.40 5.13
CA ASP A 622 1.68 6.72 4.07
C ASP A 622 1.62 5.70 2.93
N LEU A 623 2.77 5.16 2.50
CA LEU A 623 2.80 4.12 1.47
C LEU A 623 2.16 2.80 1.94
N GLU A 624 2.33 2.45 3.22
CA GLU A 624 1.67 1.28 3.81
C GLU A 624 0.17 1.52 3.94
N VAL A 625 -0.25 2.75 4.29
CA VAL A 625 -1.66 3.16 4.26
C VAL A 625 -2.21 2.97 2.84
N ASP A 626 -1.58 3.54 1.82
CA ASP A 626 -2.01 3.41 0.42
C ASP A 626 -2.11 1.94 -0.02
N LYS A 627 -1.16 1.09 0.38
CA LYS A 627 -1.22 -0.36 0.12
C LYS A 627 -2.44 -1.00 0.74
N MET A 628 -2.63 -0.81 2.04
CA MET A 628 -3.72 -1.42 2.81
C MET A 628 -5.08 -0.90 2.36
N THR A 629 -5.20 0.36 1.96
CA THR A 629 -6.51 0.99 1.68
C THR A 629 -6.97 0.87 0.24
N HIS A 630 -6.07 0.81 -0.75
CA HIS A 630 -6.49 0.71 -2.16
C HIS A 630 -5.51 0.02 -3.11
N LEU A 631 -4.18 0.20 -2.97
CA LEU A 631 -3.25 -0.33 -3.98
C LEU A 631 -3.21 -1.86 -4.02
N ASN A 632 -3.36 -2.53 -2.87
CA ASN A 632 -3.45 -3.99 -2.85
C ASN A 632 -4.74 -4.47 -3.53
N ALA A 633 -5.88 -3.84 -3.24
CA ALA A 633 -7.15 -4.15 -3.90
C ALA A 633 -7.03 -3.99 -5.43
N MET A 634 -6.48 -2.87 -5.90
CA MET A 634 -6.24 -2.62 -7.33
C MET A 634 -5.36 -3.70 -7.98
N ARG A 635 -4.25 -4.06 -7.33
CA ARG A 635 -3.32 -5.09 -7.82
C ARG A 635 -3.98 -6.46 -7.89
N TRP A 636 -4.68 -6.85 -6.85
CA TRP A 636 -5.26 -8.20 -6.74
C TRP A 636 -6.42 -8.39 -7.71
N TYR A 637 -7.32 -7.42 -7.80
CA TYR A 637 -8.55 -7.52 -8.60
C TYR A 637 -8.44 -6.98 -10.03
N SER A 638 -7.24 -6.63 -10.50
CA SER A 638 -7.01 -6.06 -11.83
C SER A 638 -7.89 -4.83 -12.09
N PHE A 639 -8.03 -3.97 -11.08
CA PHE A 639 -8.97 -2.87 -11.06
C PHE A 639 -8.23 -1.52 -11.08
N ASP A 640 -8.56 -0.67 -12.05
CA ASP A 640 -7.98 0.67 -12.19
C ASP A 640 -9.10 1.74 -12.26
N PRO A 641 -9.53 2.29 -11.11
CA PRO A 641 -10.53 3.35 -11.09
C PRO A 641 -10.00 4.66 -11.67
N PHE A 642 -8.67 4.85 -11.69
CA PHE A 642 -8.04 6.11 -12.12
C PHE A 642 -8.06 6.31 -13.63
N SER A 643 -8.35 5.25 -14.39
CA SER A 643 -8.68 5.33 -15.81
C SER A 643 -9.91 6.20 -16.11
N ARG A 644 -10.79 6.44 -15.12
CA ARG A 644 -12.03 7.23 -15.26
C ARG A 644 -12.23 8.31 -14.19
N ILE A 645 -11.67 8.13 -13.00
CA ILE A 645 -11.78 9.08 -11.88
C ILE A 645 -10.39 9.61 -11.55
N PRO A 646 -10.10 10.92 -11.73
CA PRO A 646 -8.81 11.47 -11.34
C PRO A 646 -8.50 11.24 -9.86
N ARG A 647 -7.25 10.96 -9.51
CA ARG A 647 -6.85 10.59 -8.13
C ARG A 647 -7.26 11.65 -7.11
N GLU A 648 -7.17 12.93 -7.46
CA GLU A 648 -7.58 14.06 -6.62
C GLU A 648 -9.09 14.14 -6.35
N GLN A 649 -9.90 13.45 -7.14
CA GLN A 649 -11.35 13.31 -6.92
C GLN A 649 -11.72 12.03 -6.17
N ALA A 650 -10.72 11.20 -5.87
CA ALA A 650 -10.89 9.86 -5.32
C ALA A 650 -10.63 9.79 -3.81
N THR A 651 -10.19 10.90 -3.21
CA THR A 651 -9.89 10.96 -1.77
C THR A 651 -11.17 11.08 -0.94
N VAL A 652 -11.10 10.67 0.33
CA VAL A 652 -12.20 10.78 1.31
C VAL A 652 -12.80 12.18 1.31
N GLY A 653 -11.97 13.23 1.39
CA GLY A 653 -12.44 14.61 1.42
C GLY A 653 -13.10 15.05 0.12
N ALA A 654 -12.55 14.65 -1.03
CA ALA A 654 -13.11 14.99 -2.34
C ALA A 654 -14.47 14.32 -2.58
N LEU A 655 -14.59 13.04 -2.22
CA LEU A 655 -15.81 12.25 -2.33
C LEU A 655 -16.92 12.81 -1.43
N ARG A 656 -16.60 13.12 -0.17
CA ARG A 656 -17.55 13.74 0.77
C ARG A 656 -18.05 15.10 0.30
N LYS A 657 -17.16 15.90 -0.29
CA LYS A 657 -17.55 17.17 -0.93
C LYS A 657 -18.52 16.95 -2.10
N ALA A 658 -18.36 15.88 -2.87
CA ALA A 658 -19.28 15.52 -3.95
C ALA A 658 -20.65 15.02 -3.45
N ALA A 659 -20.73 14.53 -2.21
CA ALA A 659 -21.98 14.13 -1.54
C ALA A 659 -22.67 15.28 -0.77
N ALA A 660 -22.23 16.53 -0.91
CA ALA A 660 -22.82 17.65 -0.18
C ALA A 660 -24.35 17.74 -0.38
N GLY A 661 -25.12 17.48 0.68
CA GLY A 661 -26.58 17.47 0.67
C GLY A 661 -27.23 16.08 0.62
N HIS A 662 -26.45 15.01 0.54
CA HIS A 662 -26.90 13.63 0.77
C HIS A 662 -26.97 13.35 2.26
N ASP A 663 -28.09 12.84 2.76
CA ASP A 663 -28.28 12.59 4.19
C ASP A 663 -27.58 11.30 4.61
N ALA A 664 -26.58 11.40 5.47
CA ALA A 664 -25.84 10.27 6.01
C ALA A 664 -26.30 9.85 7.43
N ALA A 665 -27.36 10.47 7.96
CA ALA A 665 -27.83 10.32 9.34
C ALA A 665 -29.14 9.51 9.47
N THR A 666 -29.61 8.87 8.39
CA THR A 666 -30.88 8.12 8.35
C THR A 666 -30.72 6.64 8.05
#